data_AF-A0A0G1KJV7-F1
#
_entry.id   AF-A0A0G1KJV7-F1
#
_cell.length_a   1.000
_cell.length_b   1.000
_cell.length_c   1.000
_cell.angle_alpha   90.00
_cell.angle_beta   90.00
_cell.angle_gamma   90.00
#
_symmetry.space_group_name_H-M   'P 1'
#
loop_
_entity.id
_entity.type
_entity.pdbx_description
1 polymer ?
#
loop_
_entity_poly.entity_id
_entity_poly.type
_entity_poly.pdbx_seq_one_letter_code
_entity_poly.pdbx_strand_id
1 'polypeptide(L)'
;MLRKIFITLFLLLVSSVGGAHAFKAETFVTFGNPVRGPENWQNPKQDPLALPMFLYRESTPSSYPMTWLLRYDAVTDATMSAYFNDLIETDSTQSIGAFLEITPSLAEKTRILYPAGDSVFNANRIFLSGYSQEDRRLLIDTYMSAFFDRFGFYPKSVSAWHLDSYSLQYLESKYSVLIAMNCDDQYSMDHYRLWGGYLGSPYFPDKNNSLIPSSTRANRVNLAMVRWAQRDLFNFYGAGSESLYSVQVNDYLAAGQTTKYFEKLLAQYDNKVLNEFTYVNIGLENDYDLGLYRNEIKNVYKSLKNNRDKFNLHPISMADFGVWFMGFYPESSPTYFYSAENSRVVPPKLATTPGKVFWYQSPFYRIGFWSDGGRTEIIDFRVYNREIYEDYFATPNQSTSLYHEIPAIIDSVKYPGTAGVLFFAMDSARIVRSKQWDNWQISFGLDGKTLTLEPDRIIFTGFTVPEMNSNDLQVNTSKNSTVWEVSPHTPFKNTSRPTWIFWLIVLIVLLLVVKKTKKSGKPRTPQYLALGLVVSLIAGLTLFRNGLLYPYGMGFWGPNGHDAIFHLSIIEKFAANPFSFSHPQIAGENIANYHFLFDFISGVIVKVSGISSLDIYFRIFPIIIGITIIFLLDKLLKTWQYSRPERLLAITLAFLAGSFGFLPKLITGQDFFAGESAFWSNQSVSIFLNPPFALSIAVLLLFLTVIARSDSDAAIQFKTSLLPLSLLGAFLAQTKIYAFILLLGALLFSRKYRLFFGVLFLGILISLPFTVFGGPSPFIFSPLWFPRSLFASFDRFYWPQLVSAWQAYEASGNFFKLTLVNLFALLIFLFGNLGLRFLGLIEMAKSKSSSLSETIARWIVVFGLIAPVLFVQNINPWNTIQFMYYSLFFLAIYSAKFLSRQKIYLLLPLLLLFILTSVGTLKDYIGYFSASRISYTELLALEKLREQPKGVVLSPLFSPLSSRGIYAPKPLYSYISTAYISAISGQPEFLSDTINLDITGFNYIERSRDMQRFYNTVDKKWAVDFLSKSRILYVYETPLKKIKLDPKDIQLTKIFDSGEISIYKFN
;
A
#
# COMPACT_ATOMS: atom_id res chain seq x y z
N MET A 1 7.28 52.19 23.43
CA MET A 1 7.96 52.58 22.16
C MET A 1 9.47 52.65 22.33
N LEU A 2 10.01 53.37 23.32
CA LEU A 2 11.47 53.50 23.55
C LEU A 2 12.22 52.16 23.69
N ARG A 3 11.68 51.15 24.36
CA ARG A 3 12.33 49.83 24.51
C ARG A 3 12.49 49.09 23.17
N LYS A 4 11.54 49.25 22.25
CA LYS A 4 11.63 48.68 20.90
C LYS A 4 12.66 49.44 20.05
N ILE A 5 12.66 50.77 20.15
CA ILE A 5 13.65 51.62 19.47
C ILE A 5 15.06 51.30 19.97
N PHE A 6 15.26 51.09 21.28
CA PHE A 6 16.55 50.74 21.86
C PHE A 6 17.04 49.35 21.43
N ILE A 7 16.15 48.36 21.34
CA ILE A 7 16.49 47.03 20.83
C ILE A 7 16.83 47.09 19.33
N THR A 8 16.08 47.85 18.54
CA THR A 8 16.37 48.03 17.10
C THR A 8 17.67 48.79 16.86
N LEU A 9 17.95 49.85 17.63
CA LEU A 9 19.21 50.57 17.57
C LEU A 9 20.38 49.73 18.08
N PHE A 10 20.19 48.93 19.14
CA PHE A 10 21.22 48.02 19.63
C PHE A 10 21.54 46.92 18.60
N LEU A 11 20.52 46.36 17.93
CA LEU A 11 20.71 45.39 16.84
C LEU A 11 21.38 46.03 15.60
N LEU A 12 21.08 47.29 15.28
CA LEU A 12 21.74 48.05 14.21
C LEU A 12 23.19 48.43 14.54
N LEU A 13 23.49 48.75 15.80
CA LEU A 13 24.85 49.02 16.24
C LEU A 13 25.71 47.75 16.30
N VAL A 14 25.16 46.63 16.81
CA VAL A 14 25.85 45.34 16.83
C VAL A 14 26.12 44.79 15.42
N SER A 15 25.26 45.09 14.44
CA SER A 15 25.49 44.72 13.03
C SER A 15 26.52 45.61 12.31
N SER A 16 26.90 46.77 12.88
CA SER A 16 27.87 47.68 12.27
C SER A 16 29.32 47.53 12.79
N VAL A 17 29.54 46.77 13.87
CA VAL A 17 30.87 46.63 14.52
C VAL A 17 31.48 45.23 14.34
N GLY A 18 30.73 44.26 13.84
CA GLY A 18 31.30 43.00 13.39
C GLY A 18 31.88 43.17 11.99
N GLY A 19 33.22 43.22 11.87
CA GLY A 19 33.84 42.86 10.59
C GLY A 19 33.22 41.53 10.16
N ALA A 20 32.73 41.45 8.92
CA ALA A 20 32.21 40.20 8.39
C ALA A 20 33.33 39.16 8.47
N HIS A 21 33.33 38.35 9.51
CA HIS A 21 34.13 37.14 9.57
C HIS A 21 33.57 36.26 8.47
N ALA A 22 34.18 36.31 7.29
CA ALA A 22 33.93 35.33 6.26
C ALA A 22 34.17 33.96 6.92
N PHE A 23 33.09 33.22 7.16
CA PHE A 23 33.18 31.87 7.70
C PHE A 23 34.04 31.09 6.71
N LYS A 24 35.23 30.68 7.15
CA LYS A 24 36.09 29.84 6.32
C LYS A 24 35.36 28.51 6.21
N ALA A 25 34.88 28.17 5.02
CA ALA A 25 34.20 26.89 4.80
C ALA A 25 35.13 25.75 5.26
N GLU A 26 34.60 24.81 6.05
CA GLU A 26 35.34 23.69 6.65
C GLU A 26 34.88 22.35 6.07
N THR A 27 35.74 21.33 6.16
CA THR A 27 35.35 19.92 5.94
C THR A 27 35.22 19.25 7.29
N PHE A 28 34.00 19.02 7.75
CA PHE A 28 33.75 18.28 8.98
C PHE A 28 34.14 16.82 8.78
N VAL A 29 34.93 16.29 9.72
CA VAL A 29 35.35 14.89 9.73
C VAL A 29 34.85 14.24 11.01
N THR A 30 33.88 13.34 10.91
CA THR A 30 33.44 12.53 12.05
C THR A 30 34.05 11.13 11.97
N PHE A 31 34.22 10.52 13.14
CA PHE A 31 34.76 9.18 13.27
C PHE A 31 33.74 8.23 13.91
N GLY A 32 32.71 7.82 13.18
CA GLY A 32 31.77 6.80 13.65
C GLY A 32 32.39 5.41 13.56
N ASN A 33 32.30 4.58 14.59
CA ASN A 33 32.84 3.22 14.55
C ASN A 33 31.82 2.23 15.11
N PRO A 34 31.14 1.43 14.26
CA PRO A 34 30.26 0.38 14.72
C PRO A 34 31.01 -0.71 15.49
N VAL A 35 30.52 -1.04 16.68
CA VAL A 35 31.12 -2.01 17.61
C VAL A 35 30.11 -3.10 17.93
N ARG A 36 30.34 -4.30 17.41
CA ARG A 36 29.62 -5.54 17.74
C ARG A 36 30.26 -6.20 18.95
N GLY A 37 29.45 -6.78 19.83
CA GLY A 37 29.93 -7.54 20.98
C GLY A 37 30.21 -9.01 20.64
N PRO A 38 30.31 -9.88 21.68
CA PRO A 38 30.65 -11.29 21.50
C PRO A 38 29.54 -12.14 20.85
N GLU A 39 28.30 -11.63 20.72
CA GLU A 39 27.19 -12.39 20.18
C GLU A 39 27.34 -12.61 18.67
N ASN A 40 27.35 -13.87 18.22
CA ASN A 40 27.60 -14.26 16.83
C ASN A 40 28.93 -13.74 16.26
N TRP A 41 29.95 -13.55 17.09
CA TRP A 41 31.28 -13.10 16.66
C TRP A 41 31.92 -14.08 15.67
N GLN A 42 32.27 -13.59 14.47
CA GLN A 42 32.73 -14.45 13.37
C GLN A 42 34.26 -14.51 13.22
N ASN A 43 35.03 -13.70 13.97
CA ASN A 43 36.49 -13.69 13.86
C ASN A 43 37.17 -14.35 15.08
N PRO A 44 37.48 -15.65 15.04
CA PRO A 44 38.04 -16.36 16.19
C PRO A 44 39.48 -15.96 16.53
N LYS A 45 40.16 -15.19 15.68
CA LYS A 45 41.57 -14.79 15.87
C LYS A 45 41.72 -13.51 16.68
N GLN A 46 40.64 -12.77 16.91
CA GLN A 46 40.68 -11.49 17.60
C GLN A 46 39.50 -11.33 18.56
N ASP A 47 39.77 -10.70 19.70
CA ASP A 47 38.75 -10.25 20.63
C ASP A 47 37.96 -9.05 20.05
N PRO A 48 36.65 -8.90 20.34
CA PRO A 48 35.87 -7.75 19.89
C PRO A 48 36.45 -6.36 20.21
N LEU A 49 37.27 -6.23 21.27
CA LEU A 49 37.95 -4.98 21.63
C LEU A 49 39.27 -4.74 20.89
N ALA A 50 39.83 -5.73 20.20
CA ALA A 50 41.16 -5.61 19.59
C ALA A 50 41.26 -4.45 18.58
N LEU A 51 40.27 -4.32 17.68
CA LEU A 51 40.23 -3.22 16.71
C LEU A 51 39.87 -1.87 17.37
N PRO A 52 38.85 -1.75 18.24
CA PRO A 52 38.58 -0.52 18.98
C PRO A 52 39.80 0.02 19.76
N MET A 53 40.49 -0.84 20.51
CA MET A 53 41.70 -0.44 21.24
C MET A 53 42.82 0.04 20.32
N PHE A 54 42.94 -0.57 19.13
CA PHE A 54 43.93 -0.16 18.14
C PHE A 54 43.58 1.20 17.51
N LEU A 55 42.33 1.38 17.08
CA LEU A 55 41.84 2.64 16.52
C LEU A 55 41.93 3.79 17.53
N TYR A 56 41.62 3.54 18.81
CA TYR A 56 41.82 4.51 19.88
C TYR A 56 43.28 4.97 19.94
N ARG A 57 44.24 4.03 19.99
CA ARG A 57 45.69 4.35 20.04
C ARG A 57 46.17 5.15 18.82
N GLU A 58 45.64 4.88 17.63
CA GLU A 58 46.00 5.63 16.41
C GLU A 58 45.35 7.04 16.40
N SER A 59 44.22 7.22 17.08
CA SER A 59 43.53 8.52 17.21
C SER A 59 44.16 9.47 18.24
N THR A 60 44.73 8.93 19.32
CA THR A 60 45.27 9.72 20.45
C THR A 60 46.30 10.78 20.05
N PRO A 61 47.32 10.50 19.20
CA PRO A 61 48.35 11.48 18.86
C PRO A 61 47.85 12.73 18.12
N SER A 62 46.65 12.66 17.54
CA SER A 62 46.00 13.76 16.83
C SER A 62 44.76 14.29 17.55
N SER A 63 44.42 13.73 18.72
CA SER A 63 43.23 14.05 19.51
C SER A 63 41.95 14.02 18.67
N TYR A 64 41.80 13.02 17.79
CA TYR A 64 40.62 12.91 16.95
C TYR A 64 39.39 12.49 17.78
N PRO A 65 38.25 13.17 17.62
CA PRO A 65 37.06 12.90 18.40
C PRO A 65 36.33 11.66 17.87
N MET A 66 36.58 10.51 18.50
CA MET A 66 36.01 9.23 18.08
C MET A 66 34.61 9.03 18.67
N THR A 67 33.70 8.47 17.87
CA THR A 67 32.37 8.02 18.33
C THR A 67 32.24 6.51 18.17
N TRP A 68 32.12 5.79 19.28
CA TRP A 68 31.96 4.34 19.34
C TRP A 68 30.49 3.97 19.40
N LEU A 69 29.96 3.34 18.36
CA LEU A 69 28.53 3.01 18.23
C LEU A 69 28.34 1.56 18.68
N LEU A 70 27.82 1.36 19.89
CA LEU A 70 27.82 0.06 20.55
C LEU A 70 26.56 -0.75 20.22
N ARG A 71 26.69 -2.01 19.80
CA ARG A 71 25.55 -2.92 19.65
C ARG A 71 25.07 -3.40 21.02
N TYR A 72 23.85 -3.93 21.09
CA TYR A 72 23.22 -4.37 22.34
C TYR A 72 24.12 -5.28 23.18
N ASP A 73 24.74 -6.28 22.55
CA ASP A 73 25.64 -7.22 23.19
C ASP A 73 26.95 -6.59 23.67
N ALA A 74 27.45 -5.54 23.01
CA ALA A 74 28.59 -4.75 23.48
C ALA A 74 28.23 -3.86 24.70
N VAL A 75 26.98 -3.37 24.77
CA VAL A 75 26.46 -2.62 25.93
C VAL A 75 26.31 -3.54 27.13
N THR A 76 25.78 -4.76 26.93
CA THR A 76 25.52 -5.70 28.03
C THR A 76 26.73 -6.53 28.45
N ASP A 77 27.74 -6.68 27.59
CA ASP A 77 28.97 -7.38 27.95
C ASP A 77 29.76 -6.59 28.99
N ALA A 78 30.07 -7.23 30.13
CA ALA A 78 30.69 -6.57 31.28
C ALA A 78 32.09 -6.00 30.97
N THR A 79 32.87 -6.68 30.13
CA THR A 79 34.25 -6.29 29.78
C THR A 79 34.24 -5.10 28.84
N MET A 80 33.47 -5.19 27.75
CA MET A 80 33.41 -4.14 26.73
C MET A 80 32.84 -2.84 27.29
N SER A 81 31.72 -2.94 28.01
CA SER A 81 31.09 -1.77 28.59
C SER A 81 31.93 -1.12 29.70
N ALA A 82 32.69 -1.90 30.48
CA ALA A 82 33.65 -1.32 31.44
C ALA A 82 34.77 -0.56 30.72
N TYR A 83 35.31 -1.12 29.62
CA TYR A 83 36.31 -0.45 28.80
C TYR A 83 35.79 0.88 28.22
N PHE A 84 34.60 0.88 27.62
CA PHE A 84 34.05 2.10 27.04
C PHE A 84 33.64 3.14 28.09
N ASN A 85 33.22 2.73 29.27
CA ASN A 85 32.93 3.65 30.37
C ASN A 85 34.22 4.34 30.87
N ASP A 86 35.29 3.57 31.11
CA ASP A 86 36.60 4.13 31.46
C ASP A 86 37.15 5.05 30.37
N LEU A 87 36.96 4.67 29.09
CA LEU A 87 37.41 5.45 27.95
C LEU A 87 36.80 6.86 27.91
N ILE A 88 35.48 6.98 28.07
CA ILE A 88 34.80 8.29 28.03
C ILE A 88 35.00 9.11 29.32
N GLU A 89 35.29 8.45 30.44
CA GLU A 89 35.65 9.14 31.70
C GLU A 89 37.07 9.70 31.66
N THR A 90 38.00 9.01 30.99
CA THR A 90 39.42 9.37 30.97
C THR A 90 39.83 10.24 29.79
N ASP A 91 39.13 10.18 28.65
CA ASP A 91 39.42 10.98 27.46
C ASP A 91 38.17 11.65 26.89
N SER A 92 38.09 12.97 27.10
CA SER A 92 36.97 13.81 26.62
C SER A 92 36.83 13.88 25.09
N THR A 93 37.81 13.41 24.32
CA THR A 93 37.69 13.28 22.86
C THR A 93 36.90 12.04 22.45
N GLN A 94 36.65 11.11 23.36
CA GLN A 94 35.95 9.87 23.09
C GLN A 94 34.48 10.00 23.46
N SER A 95 33.61 9.45 22.61
CA SER A 95 32.15 9.47 22.81
C SER A 95 31.55 8.12 22.47
N ILE A 96 30.42 7.78 23.10
CA ILE A 96 29.68 6.54 22.82
C ILE A 96 28.28 6.85 22.28
N GLY A 97 27.82 5.97 21.39
CA GLY A 97 26.50 6.04 20.77
C GLY A 97 25.90 4.65 20.58
N ALA A 98 24.72 4.58 19.97
CA ALA A 98 24.02 3.32 19.74
C ALA A 98 24.27 2.74 18.34
N PHE A 99 24.43 1.42 18.26
CA PHE A 99 24.35 0.67 17.01
C PHE A 99 23.17 -0.30 17.07
N LEU A 100 22.10 0.05 16.34
CA LEU A 100 20.80 -0.60 16.40
C LEU A 100 20.68 -1.73 15.38
N GLU A 101 21.64 -2.65 15.40
CA GLU A 101 21.46 -3.99 14.83
C GLU A 101 20.72 -4.87 15.84
N ILE A 102 19.58 -5.43 15.44
CA ILE A 102 18.80 -6.28 16.34
C ILE A 102 19.49 -7.63 16.50
N THR A 103 19.83 -7.96 17.74
CA THR A 103 20.42 -9.26 18.09
C THR A 103 19.37 -10.25 18.58
N PRO A 104 19.62 -11.56 18.46
CA PRO A 104 18.78 -12.58 19.12
C PRO A 104 18.56 -12.30 20.60
N SER A 105 19.60 -11.90 21.34
CA SER A 105 19.48 -11.57 22.77
C SER A 105 18.56 -10.38 23.07
N LEU A 106 18.57 -9.33 22.23
CA LEU A 106 17.66 -8.19 22.37
C LEU A 106 16.21 -8.59 22.07
N ALA A 107 15.99 -9.39 21.02
CA ALA A 107 14.67 -9.92 20.68
C ALA A 107 14.14 -10.85 21.79
N GLU A 108 14.99 -11.71 22.36
CA GLU A 108 14.63 -12.56 23.49
C GLU A 108 14.24 -11.74 24.73
N LYS A 109 15.03 -10.70 25.06
CA LYS A 109 14.76 -9.81 26.20
C LYS A 109 13.39 -9.14 26.12
N THR A 110 12.95 -8.82 24.91
CA THR A 110 11.64 -8.21 24.62
C THR A 110 10.52 -9.24 24.44
N ARG A 111 10.84 -10.54 24.39
CA ARG A 111 9.92 -11.64 24.01
C ARG A 111 9.33 -11.46 22.61
N ILE A 112 10.06 -10.77 21.74
CA ILE A 112 9.71 -10.59 20.33
C ILE A 112 10.34 -11.74 19.54
N LEU A 113 9.58 -12.30 18.60
CA LEU A 113 10.07 -13.36 17.74
C LEU A 113 11.22 -12.83 16.88
N TYR A 114 12.41 -13.42 16.99
CA TYR A 114 13.49 -13.19 16.05
C TYR A 114 13.18 -13.92 14.73
N PRO A 115 13.02 -13.22 13.59
CA PRO A 115 12.55 -13.84 12.35
C PRO A 115 13.44 -14.97 11.82
N ALA A 116 12.89 -15.86 11.00
CA ALA A 116 13.68 -16.88 10.30
C ALA A 116 14.52 -16.27 9.15
N GLY A 117 15.54 -17.00 8.69
CA GLY A 117 16.58 -16.52 7.79
C GLY A 117 17.87 -17.36 7.89
N ASP A 118 18.76 -17.20 6.94
CA ASP A 118 20.03 -17.94 6.80
C ASP A 118 21.24 -17.18 7.35
N SER A 119 21.11 -15.87 7.55
CA SER A 119 22.18 -14.99 8.05
C SER A 119 21.65 -14.05 9.15
N VAL A 120 22.54 -13.61 10.04
CA VAL A 120 22.23 -12.50 10.96
C VAL A 120 22.09 -11.18 10.22
N PHE A 121 22.67 -11.07 9.02
CA PHE A 121 22.58 -9.91 8.12
C PHE A 121 21.36 -9.95 7.20
N ASN A 122 20.37 -10.82 7.43
CA ASN A 122 19.13 -10.70 6.65
C ASN A 122 18.34 -9.47 7.11
N ALA A 123 17.82 -8.69 6.16
CA ALA A 123 17.14 -7.42 6.41
C ALA A 123 15.93 -7.51 7.36
N ASN A 124 15.15 -8.59 7.27
CA ASN A 124 14.02 -8.86 8.17
C ASN A 124 14.42 -9.07 9.63
N ARG A 125 15.69 -9.37 9.90
CA ARG A 125 16.20 -9.68 11.24
C ARG A 125 16.96 -8.51 11.84
N ILE A 126 17.93 -7.99 11.09
CA ILE A 126 18.91 -7.05 11.62
C ILE A 126 18.37 -5.63 11.76
N PHE A 127 17.36 -5.26 10.98
CA PHE A 127 16.78 -3.92 10.97
C PHE A 127 15.48 -3.84 11.76
N LEU A 128 15.28 -2.69 12.40
CA LEU A 128 14.00 -2.31 13.01
C LEU A 128 12.83 -2.41 12.03
N SER A 129 13.06 -2.09 10.75
CA SER A 129 12.05 -2.22 9.70
C SER A 129 11.50 -3.65 9.53
N GLY A 130 12.23 -4.67 9.98
CA GLY A 130 11.78 -6.07 9.98
C GLY A 130 10.66 -6.39 10.98
N TYR A 131 10.44 -5.49 11.94
CA TYR A 131 9.49 -5.64 13.04
C TYR A 131 8.30 -4.69 12.91
N SER A 132 7.20 -5.01 13.59
CA SER A 132 6.02 -4.12 13.63
C SER A 132 6.37 -2.81 14.34
N GLN A 133 5.61 -1.73 14.12
CA GLN A 133 5.88 -0.46 14.80
C GLN A 133 5.80 -0.55 16.34
N GLU A 134 4.98 -1.47 16.86
CA GLU A 134 4.90 -1.76 18.30
C GLU A 134 6.19 -2.44 18.78
N ASP A 135 6.63 -3.47 18.06
CA ASP A 135 7.86 -4.21 18.34
C ASP A 135 9.10 -3.32 18.22
N ARG A 136 9.16 -2.44 17.21
CA ARG A 136 10.24 -1.45 17.05
C ARG A 136 10.40 -0.59 18.30
N ARG A 137 9.28 -0.08 18.85
CA ARG A 137 9.31 0.73 20.08
C ARG A 137 9.84 -0.07 21.26
N LEU A 138 9.39 -1.32 21.44
CA LEU A 138 9.85 -2.19 22.53
C LEU A 138 11.34 -2.55 22.41
N LEU A 139 11.83 -2.85 21.20
CA LEU A 139 13.25 -3.12 20.92
C LEU A 139 14.11 -1.89 21.24
N ILE A 140 13.71 -0.71 20.74
CA ILE A 140 14.41 0.55 21.03
C ILE A 140 14.41 0.83 22.53
N ASP A 141 13.26 0.71 23.19
CA ASP A 141 13.13 1.00 24.62
C ASP A 141 14.02 0.11 25.48
N THR A 142 14.06 -1.18 25.14
CA THR A 142 14.87 -2.16 25.86
C THR A 142 16.36 -1.93 25.65
N TYR A 143 16.76 -1.61 24.41
CA TYR A 143 18.14 -1.22 24.11
C TYR A 143 18.52 0.06 24.88
N MET A 144 17.70 1.09 24.82
CA MET A 144 17.98 2.38 25.46
C MET A 144 18.02 2.28 26.98
N SER A 145 17.16 1.45 27.58
CA SER A 145 17.22 1.15 29.01
C SER A 145 18.55 0.49 29.38
N ALA A 146 18.98 -0.53 28.63
CA ALA A 146 20.25 -1.20 28.89
C ALA A 146 21.45 -0.25 28.75
N PHE A 147 21.40 0.66 27.77
CA PHE A 147 22.41 1.69 27.59
C PHE A 147 22.45 2.66 28.79
N PHE A 148 21.27 3.16 29.22
CA PHE A 148 21.17 4.06 30.36
C PHE A 148 21.62 3.40 31.66
N ASP A 149 21.21 2.15 31.90
CA ASP A 149 21.60 1.39 33.09
C ASP A 149 23.12 1.19 33.16
N ARG A 150 23.79 1.14 32.01
CA ARG A 150 25.24 0.90 31.95
C ARG A 150 26.09 2.17 32.00
N PHE A 151 25.65 3.25 31.36
CA PHE A 151 26.45 4.47 31.18
C PHE A 151 25.86 5.71 31.87
N GLY A 152 24.64 5.64 32.39
CA GLY A 152 23.99 6.74 33.13
C GLY A 152 23.37 7.85 32.26
N PHE A 153 23.37 7.71 30.94
CA PHE A 153 22.76 8.66 30.01
C PHE A 153 22.25 7.96 28.75
N TYR A 154 21.39 8.64 27.97
CA TYR A 154 20.96 8.15 26.66
C TYR A 154 21.88 8.65 25.54
N PRO A 155 22.21 7.81 24.54
CA PRO A 155 23.13 8.17 23.47
C PRO A 155 22.55 9.28 22.60
N LYS A 156 23.41 10.22 22.17
CA LYS A 156 23.04 11.30 21.25
C LYS A 156 23.26 10.98 19.77
N SER A 157 24.07 9.96 19.52
CA SER A 157 24.39 9.44 18.19
C SER A 157 23.87 8.03 18.07
N VAL A 158 23.19 7.73 16.97
CA VAL A 158 22.70 6.37 16.66
C VAL A 158 23.12 5.96 15.25
N SER A 159 23.19 4.67 14.99
CA SER A 159 23.50 4.14 13.67
C SER A 159 22.86 2.77 13.46
N ALA A 160 22.63 2.43 12.19
CA ALA A 160 22.43 1.09 11.69
C ALA A 160 22.72 1.13 10.18
N TRP A 161 22.80 -0.02 9.49
CA TRP A 161 22.85 0.03 8.01
C TRP A 161 21.60 0.69 7.42
N HIS A 162 20.45 0.50 8.09
CA HIS A 162 19.19 1.15 7.77
C HIS A 162 18.37 1.45 9.04
N LEU A 163 18.14 2.75 9.30
CA LEU A 163 17.15 3.28 10.24
C LEU A 163 15.98 3.86 9.44
N ASP A 164 14.79 3.29 9.61
CA ASP A 164 13.56 3.75 8.96
C ASP A 164 13.03 5.06 9.57
N SER A 165 12.25 5.81 8.81
CA SER A 165 11.74 7.13 9.22
C SER A 165 10.87 7.09 10.48
N TYR A 166 10.13 6.00 10.71
CA TYR A 166 9.34 5.85 11.93
C TYR A 166 10.24 5.66 13.16
N SER A 167 11.24 4.78 13.06
CA SER A 167 12.22 4.57 14.13
C SER A 167 13.01 5.84 14.46
N LEU A 168 13.41 6.61 13.44
CA LEU A 168 14.10 7.89 13.61
C LEU A 168 13.24 8.91 14.38
N GLN A 169 11.94 9.00 14.08
CA GLN A 169 11.01 9.86 14.83
C GLN A 169 10.90 9.46 16.29
N TYR A 170 10.87 8.16 16.57
CA TYR A 170 10.78 7.67 17.95
C TYR A 170 12.05 7.96 18.74
N LEU A 171 13.22 7.74 18.13
CA LEU A 171 14.54 8.04 18.69
C LEU A 171 14.72 9.54 18.97
N GLU A 172 14.29 10.40 18.05
CA GLU A 172 14.34 11.85 18.22
C GLU A 172 13.39 12.31 19.35
N SER A 173 12.10 11.97 19.24
CA SER A 173 11.07 12.51 20.14
C SER A 173 11.16 11.99 21.58
N LYS A 174 11.55 10.72 21.78
CA LYS A 174 11.61 10.10 23.12
C LYS A 174 12.99 10.20 23.78
N TYR A 175 14.07 10.03 23.00
CA TYR A 175 15.43 9.94 23.53
C TYR A 175 16.30 11.17 23.20
N SER A 176 15.76 12.14 22.44
CA SER A 176 16.46 13.35 22.04
C SER A 176 17.80 13.04 21.36
N VAL A 177 17.77 12.04 20.48
CA VAL A 177 18.88 11.72 19.56
C VAL A 177 19.07 12.88 18.61
N LEU A 178 20.33 13.29 18.39
CA LEU A 178 20.69 14.49 17.63
C LEU A 178 21.24 14.17 16.24
N ILE A 179 21.78 12.96 16.07
CA ILE A 179 22.37 12.50 14.82
C ILE A 179 22.14 11.00 14.63
N ALA A 180 21.85 10.61 13.40
CA ALA A 180 21.71 9.25 12.95
C ALA A 180 22.63 8.99 11.75
N MET A 181 23.16 7.77 11.65
CA MET A 181 24.00 7.35 10.53
C MET A 181 23.44 6.09 9.88
N ASN A 182 23.10 6.22 8.59
CA ASN A 182 22.68 5.12 7.71
C ASN A 182 23.74 4.86 6.64
N CYS A 183 23.67 3.70 5.98
CA CYS A 183 24.50 3.47 4.81
C CYS A 183 24.21 4.51 3.70
N ASP A 184 25.25 4.88 2.95
CA ASP A 184 25.14 5.71 1.75
C ASP A 184 24.51 4.93 0.58
N ASP A 185 24.20 5.63 -0.50
CA ASP A 185 23.56 5.06 -1.70
C ASP A 185 24.29 3.77 -2.15
N GLN A 186 23.56 2.67 -2.17
CA GLN A 186 24.04 1.35 -2.59
C GLN A 186 22.96 0.60 -3.36
N TYR A 187 23.36 -0.05 -4.46
CA TYR A 187 22.39 -0.67 -5.35
C TYR A 187 21.93 -2.07 -4.90
N SER A 188 22.84 -2.90 -4.36
CA SER A 188 22.50 -4.29 -3.99
C SER A 188 23.53 -5.03 -3.12
N MET A 189 24.44 -4.33 -2.43
CA MET A 189 25.41 -4.99 -1.55
C MET A 189 24.71 -5.54 -0.30
N ASP A 190 25.10 -6.72 0.18
CA ASP A 190 24.49 -7.43 1.33
C ASP A 190 22.97 -7.65 1.23
N HIS A 191 22.43 -7.71 0.01
CA HIS A 191 20.99 -7.76 -0.26
C HIS A 191 20.22 -6.50 0.20
N TYR A 192 20.91 -5.37 0.35
CA TYR A 192 20.33 -4.07 0.65
C TYR A 192 20.42 -3.16 -0.58
N ARG A 193 19.28 -2.67 -1.04
CA ARG A 193 19.17 -1.59 -2.01
C ARG A 193 18.68 -0.36 -1.27
N LEU A 194 19.57 0.62 -1.09
CA LEU A 194 19.26 1.95 -0.56
C LEU A 194 19.64 2.95 -1.65
N TRP A 195 18.67 3.44 -2.42
CA TRP A 195 18.98 4.06 -3.72
C TRP A 195 18.16 5.32 -3.97
N GLY A 196 18.82 6.43 -4.27
CA GLY A 196 18.10 7.65 -4.64
C GLY A 196 18.15 8.80 -3.63
N GLY A 197 18.78 8.62 -2.47
CA GLY A 197 18.86 9.66 -1.44
C GLY A 197 19.93 10.72 -1.71
N TYR A 198 20.26 11.53 -0.72
CA TYR A 198 21.48 12.35 -0.77
C TYR A 198 22.73 11.48 -0.76
N LEU A 199 23.56 11.64 -1.79
CA LEU A 199 24.89 11.04 -1.97
C LEU A 199 25.90 11.77 -1.07
N GLY A 200 26.44 11.05 -0.08
CA GLY A 200 27.53 11.48 0.80
C GLY A 200 27.26 12.69 1.69
N SER A 201 26.07 13.28 1.66
CA SER A 201 25.79 14.60 2.23
C SER A 201 24.84 14.53 3.42
N PRO A 202 25.10 15.30 4.50
CA PRO A 202 24.20 15.40 5.65
C PRO A 202 22.85 16.04 5.31
N TYR A 203 21.76 15.60 5.93
CA TYR A 203 20.43 16.18 5.73
C TYR A 203 19.51 15.95 6.93
N PHE A 204 18.34 16.59 6.94
CA PHE A 204 17.28 16.20 7.89
C PHE A 204 16.31 15.27 7.16
N PRO A 205 16.10 14.02 7.59
CA PRO A 205 15.22 13.10 6.89
C PRO A 205 13.76 13.51 7.02
N ASP A 206 12.95 13.18 6.03
CA ASP A 206 11.50 13.39 6.06
C ASP A 206 10.82 12.36 6.98
N LYS A 207 9.73 12.77 7.64
CA LYS A 207 8.95 11.92 8.55
C LYS A 207 8.30 10.72 7.88
N ASN A 208 8.13 10.73 6.56
CA ASN A 208 7.49 9.62 5.84
C ASN A 208 8.49 8.67 5.17
N ASN A 209 9.74 9.10 4.93
CA ASN A 209 10.71 8.35 4.15
C ASN A 209 12.15 8.79 4.47
N SER A 210 12.96 7.85 4.96
CA SER A 210 14.32 8.17 5.45
C SER A 210 15.30 8.59 4.35
N LEU A 211 15.07 8.21 3.08
CA LEU A 211 15.90 8.63 1.93
C LEU A 211 15.56 10.03 1.43
N ILE A 212 14.40 10.58 1.81
CA ILE A 212 13.97 11.90 1.34
C ILE A 212 14.50 12.99 2.28
N PRO A 213 15.26 13.97 1.77
CA PRO A 213 15.58 15.18 2.51
C PRO A 213 14.33 16.01 2.77
N SER A 214 14.15 16.51 3.99
CA SER A 214 13.01 17.37 4.32
C SER A 214 13.18 18.78 3.75
N SER A 215 12.09 19.36 3.22
CA SER A 215 12.07 20.74 2.69
C SER A 215 11.55 21.77 3.68
N THR A 216 11.03 21.34 4.83
CA THR A 216 10.46 22.22 5.85
C THR A 216 10.66 21.64 7.26
N ARG A 217 10.62 22.52 8.25
CA ARG A 217 10.72 22.15 9.66
C ARG A 217 9.57 21.27 10.14
N ALA A 218 8.38 21.42 9.54
CA ALA A 218 7.21 20.63 9.91
C ALA A 218 7.35 19.15 9.52
N ASN A 219 8.00 18.89 8.39
CA ASN A 219 8.11 17.56 7.80
C ASN A 219 9.40 16.82 8.18
N ARG A 220 10.37 17.51 8.78
CA ARG A 220 11.65 16.90 9.17
C ARG A 220 11.56 16.09 10.45
N VAL A 221 12.27 14.97 10.50
CA VAL A 221 12.75 14.43 11.78
C VAL A 221 13.88 15.35 12.24
N ASN A 222 13.77 15.88 13.46
CA ASN A 222 14.64 16.95 13.93
C ASN A 222 15.99 16.43 14.46
N LEU A 223 16.72 15.71 13.60
CA LEU A 223 18.08 15.20 13.82
C LEU A 223 18.88 15.26 12.51
N ALA A 224 20.21 15.31 12.59
CA ALA A 224 21.07 15.20 11.43
C ALA A 224 21.17 13.74 10.96
N MET A 225 20.86 13.45 9.70
CA MET A 225 21.17 12.17 9.06
C MET A 225 22.48 12.31 8.30
N VAL A 226 23.43 11.42 8.57
CA VAL A 226 24.73 11.33 7.88
C VAL A 226 24.93 9.96 7.24
N ARG A 227 25.87 9.86 6.30
CA ARG A 227 26.08 8.66 5.48
C ARG A 227 27.32 7.87 5.90
N TRP A 228 27.19 6.55 5.93
CA TRP A 228 28.26 5.56 6.07
C TRP A 228 28.52 4.82 4.75
N ALA A 229 29.69 4.93 4.13
CA ALA A 229 30.74 5.95 4.27
C ALA A 229 30.84 6.71 2.94
N GLN A 230 31.41 7.92 2.94
CA GLN A 230 31.48 8.77 1.74
C GLN A 230 32.06 8.01 0.55
N ARG A 231 31.32 8.05 -0.57
CA ARG A 231 31.60 7.28 -1.78
C ARG A 231 32.32 8.11 -2.84
N ASP A 232 32.97 7.44 -3.80
CA ASP A 232 33.49 8.12 -4.99
C ASP A 232 32.32 8.71 -5.80
N LEU A 233 32.26 10.04 -5.91
CA LEU A 233 31.16 10.74 -6.59
C LEU A 233 31.02 10.36 -8.07
N PHE A 234 32.04 9.75 -8.67
CA PHE A 234 32.05 9.21 -10.03
C PHE A 234 31.76 7.70 -10.04
N ASN A 235 32.43 6.94 -9.16
CA ASN A 235 32.44 5.48 -9.21
C ASN A 235 31.47 4.78 -8.22
N PHE A 236 30.69 5.51 -7.43
CA PHE A 236 29.82 4.91 -6.39
C PHE A 236 28.79 3.93 -6.94
N TYR A 237 28.42 4.05 -8.22
CA TYR A 237 27.57 3.10 -8.92
C TYR A 237 28.20 1.70 -9.07
N GLY A 238 29.54 1.61 -8.96
CA GLY A 238 30.29 0.38 -9.10
C GLY A 238 30.30 -0.19 -10.52
N ALA A 239 30.88 -1.39 -10.66
CA ALA A 239 30.86 -2.18 -11.88
C ALA A 239 30.19 -3.53 -11.60
N GLY A 240 28.94 -3.49 -11.15
CA GLY A 240 28.19 -4.66 -10.73
C GLY A 240 27.24 -4.33 -9.58
N SER A 241 27.03 -5.28 -8.68
CA SER A 241 26.21 -5.15 -7.47
C SER A 241 26.98 -4.59 -6.25
N GLU A 242 28.23 -4.18 -6.44
CA GLU A 242 29.23 -3.95 -5.39
C GLU A 242 29.37 -2.47 -5.03
N SER A 243 29.48 -2.17 -3.74
CA SER A 243 29.59 -0.80 -3.21
C SER A 243 30.99 -0.50 -2.64
N LEU A 244 32.04 -0.88 -3.37
CA LEU A 244 33.45 -0.89 -2.88
C LEU A 244 34.22 0.43 -3.05
N TYR A 245 33.60 1.49 -3.58
CA TYR A 245 34.28 2.76 -3.84
C TYR A 245 33.94 3.78 -2.77
N SER A 246 34.46 3.60 -1.56
CA SER A 246 34.23 4.50 -0.42
C SER A 246 35.52 4.82 0.34
N VAL A 247 35.44 5.73 1.33
CA VAL A 247 36.54 6.06 2.25
C VAL A 247 36.86 4.95 3.27
N GLN A 248 36.04 3.89 3.33
CA GLN A 248 36.21 2.78 4.26
C GLN A 248 37.39 1.88 3.81
N VAL A 249 38.25 1.50 4.76
CA VAL A 249 39.53 0.82 4.45
C VAL A 249 39.34 -0.51 3.71
N ASN A 250 38.37 -1.33 4.12
CA ASN A 250 38.06 -2.61 3.48
C ASN A 250 37.57 -2.43 2.03
N ASP A 251 36.75 -1.41 1.76
CA ASP A 251 36.08 -1.18 0.48
C ASP A 251 37.09 -0.93 -0.64
N TYR A 252 37.87 0.16 -0.52
CA TYR A 252 38.77 0.54 -1.60
C TYR A 252 39.95 -0.45 -1.74
N LEU A 253 40.38 -1.10 -0.66
CA LEU A 253 41.39 -2.16 -0.74
C LEU A 253 40.86 -3.38 -1.52
N ALA A 254 39.60 -3.78 -1.28
CA ALA A 254 38.97 -4.86 -2.04
C ALA A 254 38.83 -4.51 -3.53
N ALA A 255 38.67 -3.22 -3.85
CA ALA A 255 38.73 -2.69 -5.22
C ALA A 255 40.17 -2.57 -5.79
N GLY A 256 41.19 -3.06 -5.08
CA GLY A 256 42.59 -3.01 -5.52
C GLY A 256 43.26 -1.64 -5.40
N GLN A 257 42.66 -0.71 -4.65
CA GLN A 257 43.17 0.64 -4.44
C GLN A 257 44.07 0.74 -3.20
N THR A 258 44.59 1.94 -2.89
CA THR A 258 45.54 2.19 -1.79
C THR A 258 45.18 3.50 -1.07
N THR A 259 45.96 3.91 -0.06
CA THR A 259 45.77 5.20 0.63
C THR A 259 45.75 6.41 -0.31
N LYS A 260 46.39 6.33 -1.49
CA LYS A 260 46.29 7.39 -2.51
C LYS A 260 44.86 7.60 -3.01
N TYR A 261 44.07 6.52 -3.07
CA TYR A 261 42.67 6.58 -3.42
C TYR A 261 41.83 7.19 -2.29
N PHE A 262 42.11 6.85 -1.04
CA PHE A 262 41.53 7.54 0.11
C PHE A 262 41.79 9.06 0.06
N GLU A 263 43.02 9.48 -0.25
CA GLU A 263 43.37 10.91 -0.44
C GLU A 263 42.62 11.56 -1.60
N LYS A 264 42.41 10.83 -2.71
CA LYS A 264 41.58 11.26 -3.84
C LYS A 264 40.15 11.50 -3.39
N LEU A 265 39.56 10.60 -2.58
CA LEU A 265 38.21 10.78 -2.07
C LEU A 265 38.11 11.99 -1.13
N LEU A 266 39.06 12.17 -0.21
CA LEU A 266 39.12 13.39 0.62
C LEU A 266 39.15 14.66 -0.24
N ALA A 267 39.92 14.65 -1.33
CA ALA A 267 39.95 15.77 -2.27
C ALA A 267 38.63 15.97 -3.04
N GLN A 268 37.92 14.89 -3.41
CA GLN A 268 36.59 15.00 -4.04
C GLN A 268 35.56 15.66 -3.11
N TYR A 269 35.65 15.44 -1.80
CA TYR A 269 34.77 16.10 -0.84
C TYR A 269 35.28 17.48 -0.42
N ASP A 270 36.46 17.94 -0.86
CA ASP A 270 36.93 19.32 -0.69
C ASP A 270 36.33 20.29 -1.73
N ASN A 271 34.99 20.30 -1.86
CA ASN A 271 34.24 21.15 -2.81
C ASN A 271 33.67 22.42 -2.12
N LYS A 272 34.46 23.05 -1.27
CA LYS A 272 34.03 24.18 -0.43
C LYS A 272 33.83 25.50 -1.17
N VAL A 273 34.38 25.61 -2.39
CA VAL A 273 34.06 26.72 -3.30
C VAL A 273 32.58 26.71 -3.69
N LEU A 274 31.90 25.57 -3.53
CA LEU A 274 30.54 25.36 -3.99
C LEU A 274 29.56 25.12 -2.84
N ASN A 275 30.04 24.65 -1.69
CA ASN A 275 29.25 24.34 -0.50
C ASN A 275 29.71 25.14 0.73
N GLU A 276 28.79 25.45 1.65
CA GLU A 276 29.11 26.19 2.89
C GLU A 276 30.00 25.40 3.86
N PHE A 277 29.88 24.09 3.79
CA PHE A 277 30.80 23.13 4.36
C PHE A 277 30.72 21.84 3.56
N THR A 278 31.62 20.92 3.86
CA THR A 278 31.58 19.55 3.34
C THR A 278 31.77 18.58 4.49
N TYR A 279 31.43 17.32 4.29
CA TYR A 279 31.38 16.35 5.37
C TYR A 279 31.92 15.00 4.91
N VAL A 280 32.76 14.39 5.75
CA VAL A 280 33.29 13.05 5.59
C VAL A 280 33.17 12.30 6.91
N ASN A 281 32.69 11.07 6.87
CA ASN A 281 32.65 10.16 7.99
C ASN A 281 33.58 8.97 7.72
N ILE A 282 34.46 8.71 8.68
CA ILE A 282 35.52 7.71 8.57
C ILE A 282 35.37 6.70 9.71
N GLY A 283 35.46 5.42 9.40
CA GLY A 283 35.59 4.40 10.43
C GLY A 283 35.62 3.00 9.85
N LEU A 284 35.59 2.02 10.75
CA LEU A 284 35.61 0.61 10.41
C LEU A 284 34.90 -0.20 11.51
N GLU A 285 34.14 -1.21 11.09
CA GLU A 285 33.46 -2.17 11.94
C GLU A 285 34.49 -3.09 12.59
N ASN A 286 34.26 -3.44 13.86
CA ASN A 286 35.25 -4.19 14.64
C ASN A 286 35.42 -5.66 14.25
N ASP A 287 34.55 -6.22 13.42
CA ASP A 287 34.64 -7.61 12.95
C ASP A 287 35.60 -7.83 11.78
N TYR A 288 36.13 -6.75 11.17
CA TYR A 288 37.24 -6.84 10.23
C TYR A 288 38.55 -7.27 10.91
N ASP A 289 39.28 -8.19 10.28
CA ASP A 289 40.55 -8.74 10.81
C ASP A 289 41.64 -7.65 10.86
N LEU A 290 42.02 -7.26 12.08
CA LEU A 290 43.06 -6.26 12.32
C LEU A 290 44.40 -6.64 11.66
N GLY A 291 44.71 -7.94 11.53
CA GLY A 291 45.92 -8.41 10.85
C GLY A 291 45.99 -7.99 9.38
N LEU A 292 44.84 -7.89 8.70
CA LEU A 292 44.75 -7.50 7.29
C LEU A 292 44.82 -5.98 7.10
N TYR A 293 44.18 -5.22 7.99
CA TYR A 293 43.95 -3.78 7.77
C TYR A 293 44.85 -2.85 8.59
N ARG A 294 45.60 -3.37 9.57
CA ARG A 294 46.45 -2.58 10.50
C ARG A 294 47.34 -1.55 9.80
N ASN A 295 48.04 -1.96 8.73
CA ASN A 295 48.98 -1.08 8.05
C ASN A 295 48.24 0.05 7.32
N GLU A 296 47.11 -0.25 6.71
CA GLU A 296 46.35 0.74 5.97
C GLU A 296 45.64 1.73 6.89
N ILE A 297 45.13 1.27 8.05
CA ILE A 297 44.58 2.16 9.08
C ILE A 297 45.63 3.20 9.50
N LYS A 298 46.88 2.77 9.75
CA LYS A 298 47.98 3.72 10.07
C LYS A 298 48.21 4.72 8.95
N ASN A 299 48.16 4.27 7.70
CA ASN A 299 48.33 5.15 6.54
C ASN A 299 47.20 6.18 6.44
N VAL A 300 45.95 5.77 6.69
CA VAL A 300 44.78 6.67 6.71
C VAL A 300 44.93 7.75 7.78
N TYR A 301 45.26 7.39 9.01
CA TYR A 301 45.44 8.36 10.10
C TYR A 301 46.62 9.31 9.84
N LYS A 302 47.72 8.78 9.28
CA LYS A 302 48.85 9.60 8.83
C LYS A 302 48.43 10.57 7.70
N SER A 303 47.63 10.10 6.75
CA SER A 303 47.13 10.90 5.64
C SER A 303 46.20 12.02 6.13
N LEU A 304 45.29 11.73 7.05
CA LEU A 304 44.42 12.74 7.68
C LEU A 304 45.23 13.82 8.38
N LYS A 305 46.28 13.44 9.12
CA LYS A 305 47.18 14.38 9.78
C LYS A 305 47.92 15.25 8.78
N ASN A 306 48.49 14.65 7.75
CA ASN A 306 49.27 15.35 6.72
C ASN A 306 48.42 16.30 5.87
N ASN A 307 47.16 15.93 5.62
CA ASN A 307 46.25 16.69 4.77
C ASN A 307 45.30 17.60 5.56
N ARG A 308 45.43 17.69 6.90
CA ARG A 308 44.55 18.50 7.77
C ARG A 308 44.42 19.95 7.30
N ASP A 309 45.55 20.64 7.14
CA ASP A 309 45.54 22.05 6.74
C ASP A 309 45.24 22.21 5.24
N LYS A 310 45.72 21.26 4.43
CA LYS A 310 45.50 21.24 2.97
C LYS A 310 44.00 21.25 2.64
N PHE A 311 43.23 20.41 3.32
CA PHE A 311 41.79 20.28 3.10
C PHE A 311 40.96 20.99 4.18
N ASN A 312 41.55 21.79 5.07
CA ASN A 312 40.86 22.44 6.21
C ASN A 312 39.92 21.47 6.96
N LEU A 313 40.46 20.31 7.34
CA LEU A 313 39.71 19.28 8.04
C LEU A 313 39.40 19.76 9.47
N HIS A 314 38.14 19.66 9.84
CA HIS A 314 37.61 19.95 11.17
C HIS A 314 37.11 18.64 11.81
N PRO A 315 37.96 17.91 12.54
CA PRO A 315 37.55 16.74 13.31
C PRO A 315 36.50 17.13 14.35
N ILE A 316 35.36 16.44 14.38
CA ILE A 316 34.26 16.70 15.32
C ILE A 316 33.58 15.39 15.73
N SER A 317 33.05 15.31 16.95
CA SER A 317 32.24 14.16 17.35
C SER A 317 30.93 14.14 16.56
N MET A 318 30.31 12.97 16.41
CA MET A 318 29.02 12.89 15.73
C MET A 318 27.95 13.76 16.43
N ALA A 319 27.88 13.73 17.76
CA ALA A 319 26.86 14.45 18.51
C ALA A 319 27.01 15.97 18.38
N ASP A 320 28.24 16.47 18.45
CA ASP A 320 28.53 17.91 18.30
C ASP A 320 28.24 18.37 16.87
N PHE A 321 28.54 17.54 15.87
CA PHE A 321 28.14 17.83 14.50
C PHE A 321 26.61 17.91 14.36
N GLY A 322 25.86 17.01 15.02
CA GLY A 322 24.40 17.05 15.04
C GLY A 322 23.86 18.38 15.61
N VAL A 323 24.41 18.83 16.75
CA VAL A 323 24.08 20.13 17.35
C VAL A 323 24.40 21.28 16.40
N TRP A 324 25.62 21.27 15.84
CA TRP A 324 26.07 22.29 14.91
C TRP A 324 25.17 22.37 13.67
N PHE A 325 24.87 21.23 13.04
CA PHE A 325 24.08 21.15 11.82
C PHE A 325 22.64 21.66 12.03
N MET A 326 22.00 21.29 13.14
CA MET A 326 20.68 21.82 13.51
C MET A 326 20.68 23.32 13.78
N GLY A 327 21.75 23.83 14.39
CA GLY A 327 21.92 25.27 14.63
C GLY A 327 22.19 26.04 13.34
N PHE A 328 22.92 25.44 12.40
CA PHE A 328 23.30 26.04 11.12
C PHE A 328 22.15 26.08 10.12
N TYR A 329 21.30 25.04 10.08
CA TYR A 329 20.13 24.95 9.19
C TYR A 329 18.80 24.86 9.97
N PRO A 330 18.14 26.01 10.23
CA PRO A 330 16.95 26.05 11.08
C PRO A 330 15.67 25.56 10.42
N GLU A 331 15.58 25.60 9.08
CA GLU A 331 14.31 25.40 8.36
C GLU A 331 14.24 24.09 7.57
N SER A 332 15.25 23.78 6.76
CA SER A 332 15.17 22.67 5.80
C SER A 332 16.49 21.94 5.64
N SER A 333 16.48 20.83 4.90
CA SER A 333 17.72 20.21 4.47
C SER A 333 18.46 21.13 3.50
N PRO A 334 19.79 21.20 3.57
CA PRO A 334 20.55 22.06 2.69
C PRO A 334 20.63 21.53 1.26
N THR A 335 21.00 22.43 0.35
CA THR A 335 21.37 22.08 -1.03
C THR A 335 22.88 21.87 -1.14
N TYR A 336 23.29 20.84 -1.88
CA TYR A 336 24.70 20.54 -2.14
C TYR A 336 25.01 20.52 -3.63
N PHE A 337 26.22 20.95 -3.97
CA PHE A 337 26.77 20.81 -5.31
C PHE A 337 28.19 20.25 -5.27
N TYR A 338 28.42 19.13 -5.95
CA TYR A 338 29.76 18.54 -6.06
C TYR A 338 30.20 18.45 -7.51
N SER A 339 31.51 18.56 -7.70
CA SER A 339 32.15 18.23 -8.97
C SER A 339 33.34 17.31 -8.72
N ALA A 340 33.49 16.28 -9.55
CA ALA A 340 34.59 15.34 -9.44
C ALA A 340 35.09 14.93 -10.83
N GLU A 341 36.40 14.83 -10.99
CA GLU A 341 37.05 14.39 -12.22
C GLU A 341 37.48 12.93 -12.08
N ASN A 342 37.40 12.18 -13.18
CA ASN A 342 37.95 10.84 -13.23
C ASN A 342 39.45 10.90 -13.57
N SER A 343 40.32 10.68 -12.59
CA SER A 343 41.73 10.44 -12.87
C SER A 343 41.91 9.03 -13.43
N ARG A 344 42.80 8.87 -14.43
CA ARG A 344 43.06 7.64 -15.24
C ARG A 344 43.46 6.35 -14.49
N VAL A 345 43.10 6.17 -13.22
CA VAL A 345 43.51 5.02 -12.40
C VAL A 345 42.39 3.94 -12.40
N VAL A 346 42.33 3.17 -13.50
CA VAL A 346 41.96 1.75 -13.77
C VAL A 346 41.25 0.91 -12.66
N PRO A 347 40.37 -0.10 -12.96
CA PRO A 347 39.11 -0.21 -13.74
C PRO A 347 37.87 -0.53 -12.79
N PRO A 348 36.58 -0.77 -13.20
CA PRO A 348 36.04 -1.31 -14.47
C PRO A 348 34.92 -0.53 -15.20
N LYS A 349 34.81 -0.89 -16.50
CA LYS A 349 33.84 -0.58 -17.58
C LYS A 349 33.39 0.87 -17.85
N LEU A 350 33.17 1.71 -16.85
CA LEU A 350 32.97 3.16 -17.04
C LEU A 350 34.28 3.96 -16.89
N ALA A 351 35.25 3.41 -16.16
CA ALA A 351 36.52 4.07 -15.80
C ALA A 351 37.49 4.36 -16.96
N THR A 352 37.13 4.06 -18.22
CA THR A 352 37.99 4.37 -19.39
C THR A 352 37.59 5.64 -20.12
N THR A 353 36.43 6.22 -19.80
CA THR A 353 35.96 7.45 -20.44
C THR A 353 36.45 8.66 -19.62
N PRO A 354 37.30 9.54 -20.18
CA PRO A 354 37.63 10.81 -19.53
C PRO A 354 36.36 11.64 -19.33
N GLY A 355 36.33 12.52 -18.33
CA GLY A 355 35.20 13.39 -18.09
C GLY A 355 35.05 13.84 -16.63
N LYS A 356 34.09 14.73 -16.41
CA LYS A 356 33.76 15.32 -15.11
C LYS A 356 32.31 15.03 -14.76
N VAL A 357 32.06 14.64 -13.51
CA VAL A 357 30.69 14.51 -12.98
C VAL A 357 30.32 15.72 -12.15
N PHE A 358 29.04 16.08 -12.23
CA PHE A 358 28.45 17.15 -11.45
C PHE A 358 27.20 16.63 -10.76
N TRP A 359 27.09 16.90 -9.47
CA TRP A 359 25.97 16.49 -8.64
C TRP A 359 25.31 17.73 -8.06
N TYR A 360 24.00 17.84 -8.22
CA TYR A 360 23.18 18.84 -7.53
C TYR A 360 22.10 18.12 -6.74
N GLN A 361 21.99 18.44 -5.45
CA GLN A 361 21.11 17.74 -4.51
C GLN A 361 20.37 18.78 -3.67
N SER A 362 19.07 18.93 -3.92
CA SER A 362 18.19 19.82 -3.16
C SER A 362 17.13 19.00 -2.41
N PRO A 363 16.38 19.62 -1.47
CA PRO A 363 15.27 18.93 -0.84
C PRO A 363 14.19 18.43 -1.80
N PHE A 364 14.13 18.91 -3.05
CA PHE A 364 13.06 18.58 -3.98
C PHE A 364 13.48 17.59 -5.06
N TYR A 365 14.76 17.55 -5.42
CA TYR A 365 15.29 16.60 -6.38
C TYR A 365 16.81 16.44 -6.25
N ARG A 366 17.34 15.35 -6.82
CA ARG A 366 18.76 15.23 -7.13
C ARG A 366 18.95 15.04 -8.63
N ILE A 367 20.05 15.56 -9.15
CA ILE A 367 20.45 15.36 -10.54
C ILE A 367 21.96 15.20 -10.65
N GLY A 368 22.37 14.19 -11.42
CA GLY A 368 23.75 13.87 -11.75
C GLY A 368 24.01 14.08 -13.24
N PHE A 369 25.12 14.74 -13.55
CA PHE A 369 25.60 14.95 -14.91
C PHE A 369 26.96 14.32 -15.11
N TRP A 370 27.22 13.80 -16.31
CA TRP A 370 28.54 13.45 -16.80
C TRP A 370 28.87 14.33 -18.02
N SER A 371 30.03 14.96 -18.05
CA SER A 371 30.44 15.88 -19.12
C SER A 371 31.82 15.52 -19.66
N ASP A 372 31.93 15.43 -20.99
CA ASP A 372 33.18 15.18 -21.72
C ASP A 372 33.12 15.82 -23.11
N GLY A 373 34.17 16.54 -23.50
CA GLY A 373 34.39 16.98 -24.88
C GLY A 373 33.24 17.77 -25.54
N GLY A 374 32.50 18.57 -24.77
CA GLY A 374 31.37 19.36 -25.28
C GLY A 374 30.00 18.68 -25.25
N ARG A 375 29.94 17.44 -24.74
CA ARG A 375 28.71 16.67 -24.52
C ARG A 375 28.49 16.48 -23.02
N THR A 376 27.28 16.79 -22.56
CA THR A 376 26.82 16.49 -21.20
C THR A 376 25.67 15.50 -21.25
N GLU A 377 25.67 14.53 -20.35
CA GLU A 377 24.61 13.55 -20.17
C GLU A 377 24.04 13.65 -18.76
N ILE A 378 22.72 13.63 -18.64
CA ILE A 378 22.02 13.43 -17.37
C ILE A 378 22.05 11.93 -17.09
N ILE A 379 22.73 11.54 -16.01
CA ILE A 379 22.97 10.13 -15.64
C ILE A 379 22.08 9.65 -14.49
N ASP A 380 21.60 10.56 -13.65
CA ASP A 380 20.60 10.29 -12.62
C ASP A 380 19.74 11.52 -12.44
N PHE A 381 18.42 11.33 -12.34
CA PHE A 381 17.49 12.39 -12.04
C PHE A 381 16.30 11.83 -11.26
N ARG A 382 16.10 12.32 -10.03
CA ARG A 382 15.02 11.87 -9.15
C ARG A 382 14.34 13.03 -8.49
N VAL A 383 13.01 12.95 -8.45
CA VAL A 383 12.15 13.92 -7.76
C VAL A 383 11.71 13.31 -6.43
N TYR A 384 11.84 14.09 -5.36
CA TYR A 384 11.47 13.65 -4.02
C TYR A 384 9.98 13.88 -3.76
N ASN A 385 9.25 12.76 -3.63
CA ASN A 385 7.82 12.78 -3.31
C ASN A 385 7.55 12.40 -1.85
N ARG A 386 7.20 13.38 -1.03
CA ARG A 386 6.92 13.22 0.41
C ARG A 386 5.59 12.56 0.73
N GLU A 387 4.73 12.39 -0.27
CA GLU A 387 3.45 11.70 -0.11
C GLU A 387 3.60 10.18 -0.24
N ILE A 388 4.75 9.72 -0.74
CA ILE A 388 5.11 8.31 -0.83
C ILE A 388 5.89 7.95 0.43
N TYR A 389 5.26 7.14 1.27
CA TYR A 389 5.89 6.55 2.44
C TYR A 389 6.92 5.51 2.02
N GLU A 390 7.94 5.30 2.85
CA GLU A 390 8.81 4.14 2.72
C GLU A 390 7.99 2.83 2.84
N ASP A 391 8.33 1.81 2.04
CA ASP A 391 7.49 0.60 1.89
C ASP A 391 7.24 -0.13 3.22
N TYR A 392 8.20 -0.08 4.14
CA TYR A 392 8.14 -0.70 5.45
C TYR A 392 7.86 0.30 6.59
N PHE A 393 7.27 1.45 6.27
CA PHE A 393 6.87 2.45 7.27
C PHE A 393 5.89 1.84 8.27
N ALA A 394 4.78 1.33 7.76
CA ALA A 394 3.68 0.79 8.55
C ALA A 394 3.65 -0.75 8.57
N THR A 395 4.23 -1.42 7.57
CA THR A 395 4.32 -2.88 7.51
C THR A 395 5.74 -3.38 7.75
N PRO A 396 5.95 -4.50 8.46
CA PRO A 396 7.28 -5.05 8.67
C PRO A 396 7.86 -5.65 7.38
N ASN A 397 9.17 -5.51 7.19
CA ASN A 397 9.91 -6.22 6.15
C ASN A 397 10.10 -7.69 6.55
N GLN A 398 9.41 -8.60 5.87
CA GLN A 398 9.55 -10.04 6.10
C GLN A 398 10.56 -10.70 5.14
N SER A 399 11.16 -9.94 4.23
CA SER A 399 12.15 -10.43 3.27
C SER A 399 13.56 -10.41 3.84
N THR A 400 14.39 -11.35 3.42
CA THR A 400 15.82 -11.35 3.73
C THR A 400 16.57 -10.20 3.06
N SER A 401 15.97 -9.55 2.06
CA SER A 401 16.49 -8.36 1.38
C SER A 401 15.77 -7.08 1.81
N LEU A 402 16.45 -5.94 1.71
CA LEU A 402 15.85 -4.62 1.85
C LEU A 402 15.83 -3.94 0.49
N TYR A 403 14.66 -3.46 0.07
CA TYR A 403 14.52 -2.58 -1.08
C TYR A 403 13.92 -1.27 -0.62
N HIS A 404 14.70 -0.21 -0.71
CA HIS A 404 14.27 1.14 -0.39
C HIS A 404 14.87 2.07 -1.45
N GLU A 405 14.04 2.51 -2.39
CA GLU A 405 14.50 3.38 -3.47
C GLU A 405 13.51 4.50 -3.80
N ILE A 406 14.07 5.64 -4.21
CA ILE A 406 13.30 6.76 -4.75
C ILE A 406 13.13 6.53 -6.25
N PRO A 407 11.91 6.58 -6.81
CA PRO A 407 11.70 6.44 -8.24
C PRO A 407 12.52 7.42 -9.06
N ALA A 408 13.07 6.96 -10.17
CA ALA A 408 13.94 7.76 -11.03
C ALA A 408 13.24 8.14 -12.34
N ILE A 409 13.43 9.39 -12.76
CA ILE A 409 13.14 9.85 -14.12
C ILE A 409 14.24 9.33 -15.05
N ILE A 410 15.50 9.46 -14.61
CA ILE A 410 16.67 8.88 -15.26
C ILE A 410 17.48 8.14 -14.21
N ASP A 411 17.88 6.91 -14.54
CA ASP A 411 18.87 6.13 -13.80
C ASP A 411 19.65 5.32 -14.83
N SER A 412 20.75 5.90 -15.32
CA SER A 412 21.56 5.29 -16.38
C SER A 412 22.27 4.01 -15.93
N VAL A 413 22.30 3.74 -14.63
CA VAL A 413 22.91 2.53 -14.06
C VAL A 413 21.91 1.39 -14.05
N LYS A 414 20.69 1.65 -13.60
CA LYS A 414 19.60 0.67 -13.63
C LYS A 414 19.07 0.42 -15.04
N TYR A 415 19.05 1.46 -15.88
CA TYR A 415 18.59 1.40 -17.26
C TYR A 415 19.65 1.98 -18.21
N PRO A 416 20.69 1.21 -18.57
CA PRO A 416 21.71 1.65 -19.50
C PRO A 416 21.13 2.15 -20.82
N GLY A 417 21.64 3.28 -21.33
CA GLY A 417 21.18 3.91 -22.58
C GLY A 417 20.00 4.88 -22.42
N THR A 418 19.51 5.12 -21.19
CA THR A 418 18.44 6.10 -20.91
C THR A 418 18.93 7.51 -20.55
N ALA A 419 20.25 7.75 -20.64
CA ALA A 419 20.82 9.04 -20.29
C ALA A 419 20.32 10.17 -21.21
N GLY A 420 19.95 11.31 -20.62
CA GLY A 420 19.47 12.47 -21.37
C GLY A 420 20.63 13.30 -21.90
N VAL A 421 20.73 13.50 -23.23
CA VAL A 421 21.87 14.20 -23.84
C VAL A 421 21.62 15.71 -23.96
N LEU A 422 22.61 16.49 -23.54
CA LEU A 422 22.70 17.95 -23.67
C LEU A 422 23.98 18.30 -24.44
N PHE A 423 23.85 19.02 -25.56
CA PHE A 423 24.99 19.55 -26.31
C PHE A 423 25.50 20.85 -25.66
N PHE A 424 26.21 20.68 -24.53
CA PHE A 424 26.71 21.75 -23.68
C PHE A 424 27.94 21.26 -22.90
N ALA A 425 29.04 22.02 -22.92
CA ALA A 425 30.27 21.70 -22.21
C ALA A 425 30.20 22.22 -20.76
N MET A 426 29.59 21.47 -19.84
CA MET A 426 29.50 21.90 -18.43
C MET A 426 30.87 22.04 -17.76
N ASP A 427 31.82 21.20 -18.16
CA ASP A 427 33.22 21.21 -17.74
C ASP A 427 33.96 22.51 -18.08
N SER A 428 33.53 23.21 -19.12
CA SER A 428 34.12 24.47 -19.60
C SER A 428 33.27 25.72 -19.28
N ALA A 429 32.11 25.56 -18.64
CA ALA A 429 31.15 26.64 -18.42
C ALA A 429 31.53 27.56 -17.26
N ARG A 430 31.18 28.85 -17.37
CA ARG A 430 31.27 29.80 -16.24
C ARG A 430 30.21 29.45 -15.20
N ILE A 431 30.64 29.19 -13.97
CA ILE A 431 29.77 28.89 -12.84
C ILE A 431 29.41 30.19 -12.10
N VAL A 432 28.12 30.42 -11.88
CA VAL A 432 27.59 31.48 -11.01
C VAL A 432 26.70 30.83 -9.95
N ARG A 433 26.87 31.24 -8.70
CA ARG A 433 26.07 30.75 -7.57
C ARG A 433 25.36 31.89 -6.87
N SER A 434 24.18 31.61 -6.36
CA SER A 434 23.45 32.49 -5.45
C SER A 434 22.71 31.64 -4.41
N LYS A 435 22.45 32.24 -3.25
CA LYS A 435 21.81 31.59 -2.11
C LYS A 435 20.54 32.33 -1.75
N GLN A 436 19.49 31.58 -1.43
CA GLN A 436 18.27 32.08 -0.80
C GLN A 436 17.89 31.15 0.37
N TRP A 437 18.09 31.62 1.60
CA TRP A 437 17.96 30.81 2.83
C TRP A 437 18.79 29.52 2.75
N ASP A 438 18.33 28.35 3.22
CA ASP A 438 19.09 27.09 3.20
C ASP A 438 19.35 26.52 1.79
N ASN A 439 18.82 27.17 0.76
CA ASN A 439 18.81 26.66 -0.60
C ASN A 439 19.77 27.43 -1.52
N TRP A 440 20.60 26.68 -2.23
CA TRP A 440 21.54 27.20 -3.21
C TRP A 440 20.99 27.01 -4.61
N GLN A 441 21.25 27.97 -5.49
CA GLN A 441 21.10 27.78 -6.93
C GLN A 441 22.45 27.93 -7.62
N ILE A 442 22.62 27.19 -8.71
CA ILE A 442 23.86 27.21 -9.49
C ILE A 442 23.52 27.34 -10.97
N SER A 443 24.26 28.20 -11.67
CA SER A 443 24.10 28.47 -13.09
C SER A 443 25.40 28.21 -13.84
N PHE A 444 25.30 27.54 -14.98
CA PHE A 444 26.39 27.28 -15.92
C PHE A 444 26.14 28.07 -17.19
N GLY A 445 27.01 29.02 -17.50
CA GLY A 445 26.93 29.84 -18.71
C GLY A 445 28.06 29.54 -19.69
N LEU A 446 27.73 29.24 -20.95
CA LEU A 446 28.69 29.10 -22.05
C LEU A 446 28.02 29.45 -23.39
N ASP A 447 28.67 30.26 -24.22
CA ASP A 447 28.23 30.62 -25.58
C ASP A 447 26.76 31.08 -25.70
N GLY A 448 26.31 31.93 -24.78
CA GLY A 448 24.93 32.45 -24.75
C GLY A 448 23.88 31.44 -24.26
N LYS A 449 24.29 30.22 -23.91
CA LYS A 449 23.44 29.22 -23.24
C LYS A 449 23.61 29.31 -21.72
N THR A 450 22.54 29.11 -20.96
CA THR A 450 22.58 29.09 -19.49
C THR A 450 21.71 27.99 -18.89
N LEU A 451 22.34 27.03 -18.20
CA LEU A 451 21.67 25.99 -17.42
C LEU A 451 21.66 26.42 -15.95
N THR A 452 20.49 26.66 -15.38
CA THR A 452 20.32 27.03 -13.97
C THR A 452 19.59 25.92 -13.23
N LEU A 453 20.22 25.42 -12.16
CA LEU A 453 19.63 24.48 -11.21
C LEU A 453 19.17 25.27 -10.00
N GLU A 454 17.86 25.37 -9.83
CA GLU A 454 17.22 25.96 -8.66
C GLU A 454 16.68 24.85 -7.75
N PRO A 455 16.29 25.15 -6.50
CA PRO A 455 15.88 24.12 -5.55
C PRO A 455 14.67 23.31 -6.02
N ASP A 456 13.71 23.94 -6.69
CA ASP A 456 12.42 23.36 -7.11
C ASP A 456 12.23 23.28 -8.64
N ARG A 457 13.20 23.76 -9.43
CA ARG A 457 13.11 23.79 -10.90
C ARG A 457 14.47 23.78 -11.57
N ILE A 458 14.47 23.46 -12.87
CA ILE A 458 15.64 23.52 -13.75
C ILE A 458 15.30 24.43 -14.92
N ILE A 459 16.14 25.41 -15.20
CA ILE A 459 15.94 26.40 -16.26
C ILE A 459 17.02 26.23 -17.32
N PHE A 460 16.60 26.03 -18.56
CA PHE A 460 17.45 25.95 -19.73
C PHE A 460 17.20 27.18 -20.60
N THR A 461 18.20 28.03 -20.83
CA THR A 461 18.11 29.19 -21.73
C THR A 461 19.02 29.00 -22.94
N GLY A 462 18.47 29.07 -24.16
CA GLY A 462 19.22 28.85 -25.41
C GLY A 462 19.56 27.38 -25.73
N PHE A 463 18.84 26.42 -25.13
CA PHE A 463 19.04 24.98 -25.36
C PHE A 463 17.95 24.37 -26.22
N THR A 464 18.31 23.30 -26.93
CA THR A 464 17.37 22.24 -27.27
C THR A 464 17.42 21.22 -26.14
N VAL A 465 16.33 21.12 -25.38
CA VAL A 465 16.24 20.26 -24.19
C VAL A 465 15.65 18.91 -24.60
N PRO A 466 16.18 17.77 -24.12
CA PRO A 466 15.59 16.46 -24.39
C PRO A 466 14.15 16.39 -23.86
N GLU A 467 13.26 15.74 -24.63
CA GLU A 467 11.90 15.48 -24.15
C GLU A 467 11.94 14.51 -22.96
N MET A 468 11.34 14.92 -21.84
CA MET A 468 11.18 14.07 -20.66
C MET A 468 9.72 13.67 -20.55
N ASN A 469 9.46 12.36 -20.65
CA ASN A 469 8.13 11.80 -20.42
C ASN A 469 8.02 11.34 -18.96
N SER A 470 7.78 12.30 -18.05
CA SER A 470 7.56 12.02 -16.63
C SER A 470 6.46 12.89 -16.05
N ASN A 471 5.59 12.28 -15.24
CA ASN A 471 4.55 12.98 -14.49
C ASN A 471 5.11 13.80 -13.31
N ASP A 472 6.38 13.58 -12.95
CA ASP A 472 7.08 14.31 -11.89
C ASP A 472 7.55 15.71 -12.31
N LEU A 473 7.34 16.10 -13.58
CA LEU A 473 7.78 17.37 -14.15
C LEU A 473 6.64 18.11 -14.85
N GLN A 474 6.59 19.43 -14.68
CA GLN A 474 5.81 20.32 -15.52
C GLN A 474 6.77 21.10 -16.42
N VAL A 475 6.66 20.92 -17.73
CA VAL A 475 7.55 21.53 -18.72
C VAL A 475 6.89 22.77 -19.33
N ASN A 476 7.48 23.94 -19.08
CA ASN A 476 7.04 25.22 -19.64
C ASN A 476 8.08 25.74 -20.64
N THR A 477 7.69 25.89 -21.90
CA THR A 477 8.60 26.38 -22.96
C THR A 477 8.18 27.77 -23.44
N SER A 478 9.13 28.71 -23.41
CA SER A 478 9.05 30.05 -23.98
C SER A 478 9.94 30.15 -25.24
N LYS A 479 9.95 31.30 -25.94
CA LYS A 479 10.71 31.47 -27.20
C LYS A 479 12.21 31.17 -27.08
N ASN A 480 12.82 31.32 -25.91
CA ASN A 480 14.27 31.08 -25.71
C ASN A 480 14.60 30.35 -24.40
N SER A 481 13.60 29.86 -23.65
CA SER A 481 13.84 29.09 -22.43
C SER A 481 12.87 27.93 -22.29
N THR A 482 13.35 26.85 -21.68
CA THR A 482 12.55 25.73 -21.21
C THR A 482 12.76 25.60 -19.71
N VAL A 483 11.66 25.51 -18.95
CA VAL A 483 11.69 25.32 -17.50
C VAL A 483 11.09 23.96 -17.20
N TRP A 484 11.82 23.14 -16.45
CA TRP A 484 11.30 21.95 -15.80
C TRP A 484 10.98 22.29 -14.35
N GLU A 485 9.70 22.49 -14.05
CA GLU A 485 9.23 22.64 -12.67
C GLU A 485 9.01 21.26 -12.05
N VAL A 486 9.57 21.04 -10.86
CA VAL A 486 9.41 19.78 -10.14
C VAL A 486 7.99 19.70 -9.58
N SER A 487 7.27 18.64 -9.94
CA SER A 487 5.88 18.42 -9.57
C SER A 487 5.68 16.95 -9.17
N PRO A 488 6.08 16.55 -7.95
CA PRO A 488 6.08 15.15 -7.53
C PRO A 488 4.74 14.47 -7.76
N HIS A 489 4.75 13.31 -8.43
CA HIS A 489 3.56 12.55 -8.77
C HIS A 489 3.35 11.36 -7.86
N THR A 490 2.13 11.23 -7.35
CA THR A 490 1.71 10.10 -6.53
C THR A 490 0.71 9.27 -7.34
N PRO A 491 1.06 8.02 -7.73
CA PRO A 491 0.19 7.17 -8.54
C PRO A 491 -1.19 7.03 -7.91
N PHE A 492 -2.24 7.16 -8.73
CA PHE A 492 -3.63 6.99 -8.30
C PHE A 492 -4.09 7.94 -7.17
N LYS A 493 -3.35 9.01 -6.86
CA LYS A 493 -3.82 10.02 -5.91
C LYS A 493 -5.05 10.77 -6.45
N ASN A 494 -5.05 11.10 -7.73
CA ASN A 494 -6.14 11.85 -8.35
C ASN A 494 -7.41 11.02 -8.58
N THR A 495 -7.34 9.68 -8.51
CA THR A 495 -8.52 8.79 -8.41
C THR A 495 -9.15 8.80 -7.00
N SER A 496 -8.76 9.78 -6.18
CA SER A 496 -9.32 10.02 -4.85
C SER A 496 -9.44 11.53 -4.52
N ARG A 497 -9.17 12.43 -5.48
CA ARG A 497 -9.47 13.86 -5.31
C ARG A 497 -10.95 14.03 -5.01
N PRO A 498 -11.29 14.98 -4.13
CA PRO A 498 -12.34 14.69 -3.22
C PRO A 498 -13.64 14.69 -4.00
N THR A 499 -14.36 13.60 -3.80
CA THR A 499 -15.81 13.56 -3.81
C THR A 499 -16.42 14.74 -3.08
N TRP A 500 -15.72 15.77 -2.54
CA TRP A 500 -16.31 17.00 -2.02
C TRP A 500 -17.26 17.65 -3.01
N ILE A 501 -17.01 17.68 -4.33
CA ILE A 501 -18.03 18.21 -5.27
C ILE A 501 -19.23 17.28 -5.28
N PHE A 502 -19.00 15.96 -5.27
CA PHE A 502 -20.07 14.97 -5.16
C PHE A 502 -20.79 15.02 -3.80
N TRP A 503 -20.10 15.26 -2.69
CA TRP A 503 -20.59 15.36 -1.31
C TRP A 503 -21.22 16.70 -1.08
N LEU A 504 -20.75 17.75 -1.74
CA LEU A 504 -21.38 19.06 -1.86
C LEU A 504 -22.60 18.93 -2.74
N ILE A 505 -22.63 18.10 -3.79
CA ILE A 505 -23.84 17.80 -4.56
C ILE A 505 -24.80 16.97 -3.72
N VAL A 506 -24.34 15.97 -2.97
CA VAL A 506 -25.15 15.20 -2.02
C VAL A 506 -25.67 16.12 -0.91
N LEU A 507 -24.83 17.01 -0.37
CA LEU A 507 -25.17 18.01 0.63
C LEU A 507 -26.11 19.07 0.04
N ILE A 508 -25.93 19.49 -1.21
CA ILE A 508 -26.79 20.44 -1.93
C ILE A 508 -28.11 19.76 -2.25
N VAL A 509 -28.13 18.48 -2.64
CA VAL A 509 -29.35 17.69 -2.83
C VAL A 509 -30.04 17.54 -1.48
N LEU A 510 -29.32 17.22 -0.41
CA LEU A 510 -29.82 17.18 0.96
C LEU A 510 -30.37 18.54 1.40
N LEU A 511 -29.64 19.62 1.15
CA LEU A 511 -30.02 21.00 1.48
C LEU A 511 -31.14 21.51 0.58
N LEU A 512 -31.27 21.06 -0.67
CA LEU A 512 -32.37 21.40 -1.57
C LEU A 512 -33.62 20.61 -1.18
N VAL A 513 -33.46 19.35 -0.76
CA VAL A 513 -34.51 18.54 -0.16
C VAL A 513 -34.98 19.19 1.15
N VAL A 514 -34.06 19.64 2.01
CA VAL A 514 -34.34 20.35 3.27
C VAL A 514 -34.87 21.77 3.03
N LYS A 515 -34.37 22.54 2.06
CA LYS A 515 -34.80 23.92 1.80
C LYS A 515 -36.13 23.98 1.05
N LYS A 516 -36.46 22.96 0.23
CA LYS A 516 -37.84 22.73 -0.26
C LYS A 516 -38.82 22.41 0.87
N THR A 517 -38.37 22.08 2.09
CA THR A 517 -39.28 21.95 3.25
C THR A 517 -39.78 23.28 3.82
N LYS A 518 -39.17 24.43 3.45
CA LYS A 518 -39.58 25.77 3.94
C LYS A 518 -40.55 26.52 3.03
N LYS A 519 -40.77 26.12 1.76
CA LYS A 519 -41.74 26.77 0.88
C LYS A 519 -43.12 26.12 1.00
N SER A 520 -44.12 26.89 1.41
CA SER A 520 -45.53 26.48 1.50
C SER A 520 -46.07 26.07 0.13
N GLY A 521 -46.70 24.89 0.05
CA GLY A 521 -47.58 24.52 -1.06
C GLY A 521 -47.15 23.35 -1.96
N LYS A 522 -46.00 22.68 -1.76
CA LYS A 522 -45.64 21.43 -2.49
C LYS A 522 -45.37 20.27 -1.52
N PRO A 523 -45.60 19.00 -1.92
CA PRO A 523 -45.58 17.86 -1.01
C PRO A 523 -44.23 17.74 -0.29
N ARG A 524 -44.28 17.79 1.06
CA ARG A 524 -43.14 17.74 1.97
C ARG A 524 -42.35 16.44 1.74
N THR A 525 -41.06 16.54 1.40
CA THR A 525 -40.16 15.39 1.51
C THR A 525 -40.05 15.04 3.01
N PRO A 526 -40.41 13.82 3.43
CA PRO A 526 -40.45 13.49 4.84
C PRO A 526 -39.07 13.46 5.51
N GLN A 527 -38.93 14.05 6.70
CA GLN A 527 -37.67 14.08 7.48
C GLN A 527 -37.06 12.69 7.72
N TYR A 528 -37.87 11.63 7.81
CA TYR A 528 -37.38 10.26 7.99
C TYR A 528 -36.59 9.72 6.79
N LEU A 529 -36.76 10.27 5.58
CA LEU A 529 -35.94 9.88 4.42
C LEU A 529 -34.50 10.39 4.55
N ALA A 530 -34.30 11.54 5.20
CA ALA A 530 -32.96 12.03 5.50
C ALA A 530 -32.25 11.13 6.52
N LEU A 531 -32.98 10.66 7.55
CA LEU A 531 -32.45 9.68 8.50
C LEU A 531 -32.15 8.33 7.83
N GLY A 532 -33.01 7.89 6.92
CA GLY A 532 -32.75 6.70 6.10
C GLY A 532 -31.46 6.83 5.27
N LEU A 533 -31.19 8.02 4.73
CA LEU A 533 -29.93 8.28 4.02
C LEU A 533 -28.72 8.19 4.95
N VAL A 534 -28.78 8.79 6.14
CA VAL A 534 -27.70 8.69 7.14
C VAL A 534 -27.40 7.22 7.45
N VAL A 535 -28.43 6.40 7.65
CA VAL A 535 -28.27 4.96 7.90
C VAL A 535 -27.64 4.23 6.71
N SER A 536 -28.05 4.53 5.48
CA SER A 536 -27.42 4.00 4.28
C SER A 536 -25.96 4.44 4.15
N LEU A 537 -25.62 5.67 4.51
CA LEU A 537 -24.24 6.16 4.49
C LEU A 537 -23.37 5.45 5.54
N ILE A 538 -23.93 5.16 6.72
CA ILE A 538 -23.26 4.34 7.75
C ILE A 538 -22.93 2.96 7.19
N ALA A 539 -23.89 2.27 6.56
CA ALA A 539 -23.62 0.98 5.90
C ALA A 539 -22.58 1.12 4.76
N GLY A 540 -22.56 2.24 4.05
CA GLY A 540 -21.57 2.57 3.02
C GLY A 540 -20.13 2.71 3.52
N LEU A 541 -19.90 2.89 4.83
CA LEU A 541 -18.55 2.92 5.41
C LEU A 541 -17.78 1.61 5.21
N THR A 542 -18.49 0.50 4.97
CA THR A 542 -17.90 -0.81 4.59
C THR A 542 -17.14 -0.77 3.26
N LEU A 543 -17.40 0.23 2.40
CA LEU A 543 -16.72 0.39 1.12
C LEU A 543 -15.83 1.63 1.03
N PHE A 544 -16.21 2.74 1.68
CA PHE A 544 -15.65 4.07 1.40
C PHE A 544 -14.11 4.14 1.40
N ARG A 545 -13.47 3.41 2.32
CA ARG A 545 -12.02 3.43 2.56
C ARG A 545 -11.19 2.59 1.58
N ASN A 546 -11.82 1.68 0.85
CA ASN A 546 -11.15 0.79 -0.10
C ASN A 546 -10.65 1.58 -1.31
N GLY A 547 -9.49 1.22 -1.84
CA GLY A 547 -8.89 1.91 -2.99
C GLY A 547 -8.41 3.33 -2.69
N LEU A 548 -8.21 3.70 -1.42
CA LEU A 548 -7.54 4.94 -1.00
C LEU A 548 -6.08 4.65 -0.63
N LEU A 549 -5.25 5.70 -0.67
CA LEU A 549 -3.84 5.64 -0.29
C LEU A 549 -3.65 5.88 1.22
N TYR A 550 -2.80 5.05 1.83
CA TYR A 550 -2.44 5.05 3.25
C TYR A 550 -0.91 4.98 3.39
N PRO A 551 -0.34 5.05 4.60
CA PRO A 551 1.11 4.89 4.80
C PRO A 551 1.70 3.57 4.30
N TYR A 552 0.87 2.57 4.01
CA TYR A 552 1.28 1.28 3.43
C TYR A 552 0.86 1.12 1.96
N GLY A 553 0.44 2.19 1.27
CA GLY A 553 -0.07 2.15 -0.10
C GLY A 553 -1.59 2.02 -0.19
N MET A 554 -2.11 1.44 -1.27
CA MET A 554 -3.55 1.34 -1.53
C MET A 554 -4.19 0.20 -0.72
N GLY A 555 -5.15 0.49 0.17
CA GLY A 555 -5.75 -0.49 1.07
C GLY A 555 -7.09 -1.08 0.62
N PHE A 556 -7.31 -2.37 0.92
CA PHE A 556 -8.57 -3.09 0.71
C PHE A 556 -8.98 -3.93 1.94
N TRP A 557 -10.20 -3.68 2.44
CA TRP A 557 -10.82 -4.29 3.60
C TRP A 557 -11.77 -5.42 3.22
N GLY A 558 -11.78 -6.48 4.02
CA GLY A 558 -12.69 -7.61 3.85
C GLY A 558 -12.59 -8.24 2.46
N PRO A 559 -13.73 -8.60 1.81
CA PRO A 559 -13.74 -9.28 0.53
C PRO A 559 -13.30 -8.38 -0.64
N ASN A 560 -13.14 -7.06 -0.42
CA ASN A 560 -12.78 -6.14 -1.49
C ASN A 560 -11.37 -6.36 -2.06
N GLY A 561 -10.49 -7.10 -1.36
CA GLY A 561 -9.20 -7.53 -1.92
C GLY A 561 -9.32 -8.60 -3.02
N HIS A 562 -10.51 -9.16 -3.24
CA HIS A 562 -10.79 -10.18 -4.24
C HIS A 562 -12.03 -9.85 -5.08
N ASP A 563 -13.21 -9.85 -4.46
CA ASP A 563 -14.49 -9.67 -5.15
C ASP A 563 -14.57 -8.30 -5.86
N ALA A 564 -14.18 -7.22 -5.18
CA ALA A 564 -14.20 -5.90 -5.78
C ALA A 564 -13.14 -5.78 -6.89
N ILE A 565 -11.97 -6.43 -6.73
CA ILE A 565 -10.92 -6.45 -7.75
C ILE A 565 -11.42 -7.14 -9.03
N PHE A 566 -12.13 -8.25 -8.90
CA PHE A 566 -12.77 -8.94 -10.02
C PHE A 566 -13.71 -8.00 -10.78
N HIS A 567 -14.63 -7.32 -10.09
CA HIS A 567 -15.54 -6.34 -10.69
C HIS A 567 -14.79 -5.19 -11.38
N LEU A 568 -13.80 -4.60 -10.70
CA LEU A 568 -13.00 -3.50 -11.23
C LEU A 568 -12.29 -3.89 -12.54
N SER A 569 -11.78 -5.12 -12.66
CA SER A 569 -11.15 -5.59 -13.89
C SER A 569 -12.12 -5.63 -15.09
N ILE A 570 -13.38 -6.02 -14.86
CA ILE A 570 -14.41 -6.05 -15.90
C ILE A 570 -14.89 -4.63 -16.24
N ILE A 571 -15.03 -3.77 -15.22
CA ILE A 571 -15.37 -2.35 -15.38
C ILE A 571 -14.33 -1.63 -16.24
N GLU A 572 -13.05 -1.77 -15.93
CA GLU A 572 -11.94 -1.17 -16.71
C GLU A 572 -11.94 -1.66 -18.16
N LYS A 573 -12.19 -2.96 -18.37
CA LYS A 573 -12.31 -3.53 -19.71
C LYS A 573 -13.48 -2.92 -20.49
N PHE A 574 -14.65 -2.75 -19.88
CA PHE A 574 -15.79 -2.09 -20.55
C PHE A 574 -15.57 -0.58 -20.71
N ALA A 575 -14.86 0.07 -19.81
CA ALA A 575 -14.47 1.47 -19.94
C ALA A 575 -13.55 1.68 -21.14
N ALA A 576 -12.58 0.79 -21.35
CA ALA A 576 -11.72 0.80 -22.52
C ALA A 576 -12.53 0.56 -23.81
N ASN A 577 -13.27 -0.57 -23.87
CA ASN A 577 -14.10 -0.91 -25.02
C ASN A 577 -15.44 -1.56 -24.60
N PRO A 578 -16.56 -0.81 -24.59
CA PRO A 578 -17.87 -1.32 -24.19
C PRO A 578 -18.40 -2.48 -25.05
N PHE A 579 -17.91 -2.59 -26.29
CA PHE A 579 -18.37 -3.60 -27.27
C PHE A 579 -17.44 -4.79 -27.39
N SER A 580 -16.29 -4.78 -26.69
CA SER A 580 -15.49 -6.00 -26.54
C SER A 580 -16.13 -6.87 -25.47
N PHE A 581 -16.22 -8.19 -25.68
CA PHE A 581 -16.62 -9.17 -24.66
C PHE A 581 -15.47 -10.07 -24.21
N SER A 582 -14.23 -9.72 -24.57
CA SER A 582 -13.05 -10.44 -24.12
C SER A 582 -12.94 -10.48 -22.59
N HIS A 583 -12.49 -11.61 -22.06
CA HIS A 583 -12.31 -11.82 -20.63
C HIS A 583 -10.97 -11.21 -20.18
N PRO A 584 -10.94 -10.28 -19.19
CA PRO A 584 -9.69 -9.65 -18.78
C PRO A 584 -8.75 -10.60 -18.03
N GLN A 585 -9.28 -11.57 -17.28
CA GLN A 585 -8.49 -12.52 -16.48
C GLN A 585 -7.95 -13.75 -17.24
N ILE A 586 -8.41 -14.01 -18.46
CA ILE A 586 -7.98 -15.17 -19.25
C ILE A 586 -7.96 -14.81 -20.74
N ALA A 587 -6.79 -14.41 -21.22
CA ALA A 587 -6.63 -13.91 -22.58
C ALA A 587 -7.11 -14.90 -23.65
N GLY A 588 -7.82 -14.41 -24.66
CA GLY A 588 -8.35 -15.23 -25.76
C GLY A 588 -9.75 -15.83 -25.52
N GLU A 589 -10.29 -15.76 -24.30
CA GLU A 589 -11.67 -16.16 -24.00
C GLU A 589 -12.62 -14.95 -23.98
N ASN A 590 -13.93 -15.22 -24.07
CA ASN A 590 -14.99 -14.24 -23.86
C ASN A 590 -15.64 -14.42 -22.48
N ILE A 591 -16.22 -13.34 -21.94
CA ILE A 591 -17.02 -13.40 -20.71
C ILE A 591 -18.22 -14.32 -20.93
N ALA A 592 -18.33 -15.34 -20.08
CA ALA A 592 -19.41 -16.32 -20.10
C ALA A 592 -19.79 -16.75 -18.67
N ASN A 593 -21.01 -17.29 -18.53
CA ASN A 593 -21.57 -17.84 -17.29
C ASN A 593 -21.54 -16.86 -16.10
N TYR A 594 -21.60 -15.56 -16.39
CA TYR A 594 -21.47 -14.47 -15.42
C TYR A 594 -22.49 -13.36 -15.68
N HIS A 595 -22.96 -12.70 -14.62
CA HIS A 595 -23.95 -11.62 -14.65
C HIS A 595 -23.26 -10.25 -14.57
N PHE A 596 -22.91 -9.69 -15.74
CA PHE A 596 -22.02 -8.52 -15.82
C PHE A 596 -22.74 -7.16 -15.91
N LEU A 597 -24.06 -7.09 -15.72
CA LEU A 597 -24.82 -5.85 -15.99
C LEU A 597 -24.34 -4.68 -15.12
N PHE A 598 -24.00 -4.94 -13.86
CA PHE A 598 -23.42 -3.93 -12.97
C PHE A 598 -22.09 -3.40 -13.53
N ASP A 599 -21.19 -4.29 -13.94
CA ASP A 599 -19.86 -3.94 -14.44
C ASP A 599 -19.94 -3.19 -15.76
N PHE A 600 -20.85 -3.59 -16.65
CA PHE A 600 -21.08 -2.93 -17.93
C PHE A 600 -21.60 -1.50 -17.74
N ILE A 601 -22.63 -1.30 -16.92
CA ILE A 601 -23.17 0.04 -16.64
C ILE A 601 -22.07 0.91 -16.01
N SER A 602 -21.33 0.36 -15.05
CA SER A 602 -20.25 1.09 -14.38
C SER A 602 -19.11 1.44 -15.35
N GLY A 603 -18.71 0.53 -16.23
CA GLY A 603 -17.68 0.78 -17.26
C GLY A 603 -18.10 1.85 -18.26
N VAL A 604 -19.37 1.86 -18.69
CA VAL A 604 -19.91 2.95 -19.53
C VAL A 604 -19.89 4.28 -18.78
N ILE A 605 -20.25 4.30 -17.49
CA ILE A 605 -20.20 5.52 -16.67
C ILE A 605 -18.75 6.01 -16.53
N VAL A 606 -17.79 5.12 -16.26
CA VAL A 606 -16.35 5.47 -16.20
C VAL A 606 -15.91 6.12 -17.51
N LYS A 607 -16.24 5.49 -18.65
CA LYS A 607 -15.90 6.02 -19.99
C LYS A 607 -16.51 7.41 -20.27
N VAL A 608 -17.78 7.61 -19.93
CA VAL A 608 -18.50 8.85 -20.23
C VAL A 608 -18.16 9.97 -19.26
N SER A 609 -17.98 9.66 -17.98
CA SER A 609 -17.73 10.66 -16.93
C SER A 609 -16.25 11.00 -16.73
N GLY A 610 -15.33 10.12 -17.14
CA GLY A 610 -13.91 10.23 -16.83
C GLY A 610 -13.57 9.98 -15.35
N ILE A 611 -14.54 9.61 -14.52
CA ILE A 611 -14.33 9.25 -13.11
C ILE A 611 -13.72 7.86 -13.04
N SER A 612 -12.78 7.65 -12.10
CA SER A 612 -12.11 6.37 -11.93
C SER A 612 -13.07 5.23 -11.57
N SER A 613 -12.75 4.01 -11.99
CA SER A 613 -13.51 2.81 -11.60
C SER A 613 -13.56 2.61 -10.07
N LEU A 614 -12.45 2.92 -9.38
CA LEU A 614 -12.35 2.90 -7.92
C LEU A 614 -13.39 3.83 -7.25
N ASP A 615 -13.54 5.06 -7.75
CA ASP A 615 -14.51 6.02 -7.22
C ASP A 615 -15.95 5.63 -7.52
N ILE A 616 -16.20 5.18 -8.75
CA ILE A 616 -17.52 4.69 -9.15
C ILE A 616 -17.95 3.53 -8.25
N TYR A 617 -17.07 2.55 -8.04
CA TYR A 617 -17.37 1.35 -7.25
C TYR A 617 -17.48 1.65 -5.75
N PHE A 618 -16.48 2.29 -5.14
CA PHE A 618 -16.39 2.38 -3.68
C PHE A 618 -17.08 3.58 -3.05
N ARG A 619 -17.27 4.69 -3.79
CA ARG A 619 -17.80 5.94 -3.21
C ARG A 619 -19.11 6.36 -3.84
N ILE A 620 -19.23 6.35 -5.16
CA ILE A 620 -20.40 6.91 -5.86
C ILE A 620 -21.57 5.91 -5.90
N PHE A 621 -21.32 4.67 -6.33
CA PHE A 621 -22.37 3.66 -6.47
C PHE A 621 -23.13 3.39 -5.16
N PRO A 622 -22.49 3.19 -3.99
CA PRO A 622 -23.20 2.87 -2.74
C PRO A 622 -24.19 3.97 -2.34
N ILE A 623 -23.87 5.22 -2.67
CA ILE A 623 -24.71 6.39 -2.34
C ILE A 623 -25.89 6.49 -3.30
N ILE A 624 -25.64 6.38 -4.61
CA ILE A 624 -26.71 6.41 -5.62
C ILE A 624 -27.67 5.25 -5.38
N ILE A 625 -27.15 4.04 -5.18
CA ILE A 625 -27.98 2.86 -5.00
C ILE A 625 -28.69 2.88 -3.64
N GLY A 626 -28.04 3.38 -2.58
CA GLY A 626 -28.66 3.60 -1.27
C GLY A 626 -29.86 4.54 -1.34
N ILE A 627 -29.71 5.72 -1.98
CA ILE A 627 -30.83 6.66 -2.23
C ILE A 627 -31.95 5.99 -3.01
N THR A 628 -31.59 5.23 -4.05
CA THR A 628 -32.55 4.53 -4.90
C THR A 628 -33.35 3.49 -4.10
N ILE A 629 -32.67 2.68 -3.30
CA ILE A 629 -33.31 1.67 -2.42
C ILE A 629 -34.24 2.37 -1.43
N ILE A 630 -33.80 3.43 -0.75
CA ILE A 630 -34.62 4.17 0.22
C ILE A 630 -35.89 4.71 -0.43
N PHE A 631 -35.78 5.34 -1.59
CA PHE A 631 -36.92 5.94 -2.29
C PHE A 631 -37.91 4.89 -2.79
N LEU A 632 -37.40 3.82 -3.43
CA LEU A 632 -38.25 2.74 -3.92
C LEU A 632 -38.91 1.98 -2.78
N LEU A 633 -38.18 1.73 -1.69
CA LEU A 633 -38.70 1.09 -0.50
C LEU A 633 -39.80 1.94 0.15
N ASP A 634 -39.58 3.24 0.41
CA ASP A 634 -40.62 4.12 0.98
C ASP A 634 -41.88 4.15 0.10
N LYS A 635 -41.70 4.19 -1.22
CA LYS A 635 -42.81 4.17 -2.18
C LYS A 635 -43.59 2.86 -2.12
N LEU A 636 -42.90 1.72 -2.09
CA LEU A 636 -43.52 0.40 -1.95
C LEU A 636 -44.27 0.28 -0.61
N LEU A 637 -43.65 0.68 0.50
CA LEU A 637 -44.26 0.57 1.82
C LEU A 637 -45.50 1.45 1.98
N LYS A 638 -45.58 2.59 1.28
CA LYS A 638 -46.83 3.38 1.19
C LYS A 638 -47.96 2.59 0.53
N THR A 639 -47.66 1.83 -0.53
CA THR A 639 -48.67 0.97 -1.18
C THR A 639 -49.11 -0.18 -0.27
N TRP A 640 -48.22 -0.66 0.60
CA TRP A 640 -48.54 -1.67 1.62
C TRP A 640 -49.15 -1.09 2.91
N GLN A 641 -49.56 0.18 2.86
CA GLN A 641 -50.22 0.90 3.95
C GLN A 641 -49.41 0.99 5.26
N TYR A 642 -48.07 0.98 5.18
CA TYR A 642 -47.22 1.17 6.37
C TYR A 642 -47.32 2.61 6.87
N SER A 643 -47.40 2.81 8.19
CA SER A 643 -47.39 4.13 8.83
C SER A 643 -46.01 4.82 8.72
N ARG A 644 -45.92 6.14 9.00
CA ARG A 644 -44.62 6.85 8.91
C ARG A 644 -43.53 6.26 9.83
N PRO A 645 -43.83 5.94 11.11
CA PRO A 645 -42.85 5.29 12.00
C PRO A 645 -42.44 3.90 11.51
N GLU A 646 -43.40 3.10 11.01
CA GLU A 646 -43.11 1.77 10.45
C GLU A 646 -42.16 1.84 9.26
N ARG A 647 -42.36 2.81 8.35
CA ARG A 647 -41.48 2.99 7.19
C ARG A 647 -40.08 3.42 7.59
N LEU A 648 -39.95 4.34 8.54
CA LEU A 648 -38.65 4.73 9.07
C LEU A 648 -37.92 3.51 9.67
N LEU A 649 -38.60 2.76 10.53
CA LEU A 649 -38.02 1.58 11.17
C LEU A 649 -37.65 0.50 10.15
N ALA A 650 -38.48 0.28 9.13
CA ALA A 650 -38.20 -0.67 8.05
C ALA A 650 -36.94 -0.29 7.27
N ILE A 651 -36.78 1.00 6.91
CA ILE A 651 -35.59 1.50 6.24
C ILE A 651 -34.35 1.30 7.14
N THR A 652 -34.44 1.63 8.42
CA THR A 652 -33.33 1.46 9.36
C THR A 652 -32.90 -0.01 9.47
N LEU A 653 -33.86 -0.92 9.68
CA LEU A 653 -33.57 -2.35 9.81
C LEU A 653 -33.09 -2.97 8.50
N ALA A 654 -33.53 -2.48 7.33
CA ALA A 654 -33.07 -2.98 6.04
C ALA A 654 -31.55 -2.82 5.85
N PHE A 655 -30.94 -1.81 6.49
CA PHE A 655 -29.50 -1.51 6.42
C PHE A 655 -28.71 -1.89 7.68
N LEU A 656 -29.32 -1.97 8.86
CA LEU A 656 -28.57 -2.18 10.12
C LEU A 656 -28.96 -3.42 10.90
N ALA A 657 -29.99 -4.17 10.49
CA ALA A 657 -30.33 -5.40 11.19
C ALA A 657 -29.17 -6.42 11.11
N GLY A 658 -28.97 -7.14 12.19
CA GLY A 658 -27.88 -8.08 12.40
C GLY A 658 -28.38 -9.48 12.78
N SER A 659 -27.46 -10.42 12.79
CA SER A 659 -27.67 -11.81 13.24
C SER A 659 -27.42 -11.94 14.74
N PHE A 660 -27.73 -13.11 15.30
CA PHE A 660 -27.28 -13.51 16.65
C PHE A 660 -25.83 -14.02 16.67
N GLY A 661 -25.02 -13.67 15.67
CA GLY A 661 -23.64 -14.10 15.53
C GLY A 661 -22.70 -13.69 16.66
N PHE A 662 -23.10 -12.71 17.49
CA PHE A 662 -22.38 -12.34 18.70
C PHE A 662 -22.45 -13.44 19.79
N LEU A 663 -23.49 -14.30 19.80
CA LEU A 663 -23.63 -15.35 20.82
C LEU A 663 -22.52 -16.41 20.73
N PRO A 664 -22.25 -17.03 19.56
CA PRO A 664 -21.11 -17.95 19.42
C PRO A 664 -19.76 -17.31 19.79
N LYS A 665 -19.57 -16.03 19.46
CA LYS A 665 -18.36 -15.28 19.78
C LYS A 665 -18.21 -15.06 21.27
N LEU A 666 -19.29 -14.71 21.97
CA LEU A 666 -19.31 -14.59 23.42
C LEU A 666 -19.04 -15.93 24.12
N ILE A 667 -19.63 -17.03 23.64
CA ILE A 667 -19.45 -18.38 24.20
C ILE A 667 -17.97 -18.83 24.07
N THR A 668 -17.28 -18.40 23.02
CA THR A 668 -15.87 -18.74 22.76
C THR A 668 -14.88 -17.75 23.35
N GLY A 669 -15.34 -16.79 24.17
CA GLY A 669 -14.50 -15.78 24.82
C GLY A 669 -13.98 -14.68 23.88
N GLN A 670 -14.60 -14.50 22.71
CA GLN A 670 -14.26 -13.47 21.72
C GLN A 670 -15.09 -12.19 21.92
N ASP A 671 -14.79 -11.16 21.11
CA ASP A 671 -15.45 -9.85 21.17
C ASP A 671 -16.98 -9.94 21.00
N PHE A 672 -17.71 -9.18 21.81
CA PHE A 672 -19.16 -9.03 21.76
C PHE A 672 -19.64 -8.35 20.47
N PHE A 673 -18.83 -7.47 19.88
CA PHE A 673 -19.10 -6.81 18.61
C PHE A 673 -18.45 -7.58 17.45
N ALA A 674 -18.88 -8.82 17.22
CA ALA A 674 -18.35 -9.67 16.15
C ALA A 674 -19.39 -10.69 15.67
N GLY A 675 -19.01 -11.45 14.63
CA GLY A 675 -19.73 -12.66 14.23
C GLY A 675 -20.82 -12.46 13.18
N GLU A 676 -20.79 -11.39 12.38
CA GLU A 676 -21.77 -11.13 11.32
C GLU A 676 -22.13 -12.39 10.52
N SER A 677 -21.12 -13.06 9.96
CA SER A 677 -21.24 -14.26 9.13
C SER A 677 -20.94 -15.56 9.91
N ALA A 678 -21.04 -15.54 11.24
CA ALA A 678 -20.87 -16.74 12.08
C ALA A 678 -21.87 -17.85 11.69
N PHE A 679 -23.03 -17.46 11.15
CA PHE A 679 -24.06 -18.35 10.63
C PHE A 679 -24.08 -18.45 9.08
N TRP A 680 -22.94 -18.14 8.43
CA TRP A 680 -22.73 -18.06 6.97
C TRP A 680 -23.24 -16.81 6.26
N SER A 681 -24.42 -16.29 6.62
CA SER A 681 -25.01 -15.16 5.90
C SER A 681 -24.39 -13.82 6.31
N ASN A 682 -24.04 -12.99 5.33
CA ASN A 682 -23.77 -11.58 5.58
C ASN A 682 -25.07 -10.88 5.99
N GLN A 683 -24.94 -9.78 6.74
CA GLN A 683 -26.06 -9.05 7.32
C GLN A 683 -26.31 -7.72 6.61
N SER A 684 -27.33 -6.99 7.05
CA SER A 684 -27.84 -5.81 6.34
C SER A 684 -26.80 -4.72 6.12
N VAL A 685 -25.85 -4.56 7.05
CA VAL A 685 -24.80 -3.53 6.97
C VAL A 685 -23.85 -3.76 5.79
N SER A 686 -23.72 -5.01 5.36
CA SER A 686 -22.86 -5.46 4.25
C SER A 686 -23.54 -5.41 2.89
N ILE A 687 -24.73 -4.81 2.78
CA ILE A 687 -25.50 -4.73 1.52
C ILE A 687 -24.67 -4.20 0.35
N PHE A 688 -23.76 -3.27 0.59
CA PHE A 688 -22.94 -2.67 -0.45
C PHE A 688 -21.69 -3.48 -0.81
N LEU A 689 -21.25 -4.43 0.02
CA LEU A 689 -20.07 -5.27 -0.29
C LEU A 689 -20.24 -6.08 -1.58
N ASN A 690 -21.49 -6.34 -2.00
CA ASN A 690 -21.81 -6.94 -3.29
C ASN A 690 -22.68 -5.97 -4.10
N PRO A 691 -22.09 -5.11 -4.94
CA PRO A 691 -22.83 -4.17 -5.78
C PRO A 691 -23.88 -4.80 -6.71
N PRO A 692 -23.63 -5.97 -7.35
CA PRO A 692 -24.68 -6.68 -8.08
C PRO A 692 -25.90 -7.02 -7.22
N PHE A 693 -25.70 -7.43 -5.96
CA PHE A 693 -26.80 -7.67 -5.02
C PHE A 693 -27.55 -6.37 -4.70
N ALA A 694 -26.87 -5.29 -4.35
CA ALA A 694 -27.51 -4.00 -4.08
C ALA A 694 -28.32 -3.48 -5.30
N LEU A 695 -27.76 -3.62 -6.51
CA LEU A 695 -28.44 -3.27 -7.76
C LEU A 695 -29.69 -4.14 -7.97
N SER A 696 -29.59 -5.44 -7.70
CA SER A 696 -30.72 -6.36 -7.82
C SER A 696 -31.86 -6.03 -6.84
N ILE A 697 -31.56 -5.56 -5.63
CA ILE A 697 -32.57 -5.08 -4.67
C ILE A 697 -33.29 -3.86 -5.23
N ALA A 698 -32.57 -2.89 -5.81
CA ALA A 698 -33.20 -1.72 -6.42
C ALA A 698 -34.11 -2.10 -7.60
N VAL A 699 -33.63 -2.97 -8.50
CA VAL A 699 -34.44 -3.47 -9.65
C VAL A 699 -35.67 -4.24 -9.16
N LEU A 700 -35.52 -5.09 -8.15
CA LEU A 700 -36.61 -5.85 -7.55
C LEU A 700 -37.64 -4.94 -6.86
N LEU A 701 -37.20 -3.94 -6.10
CA LEU A 701 -38.09 -2.94 -5.50
C LEU A 701 -38.82 -2.12 -6.56
N LEU A 702 -38.16 -1.77 -7.66
CA LEU A 702 -38.79 -1.09 -8.79
C LEU A 702 -39.88 -1.99 -9.41
N PHE A 703 -39.59 -3.27 -9.64
CA PHE A 703 -40.54 -4.25 -10.14
C PHE A 703 -41.77 -4.35 -9.24
N LEU A 704 -41.57 -4.53 -7.93
CA LEU A 704 -42.63 -4.61 -6.94
C LEU A 704 -43.45 -3.30 -6.86
N THR A 705 -42.80 -2.15 -7.04
CA THR A 705 -43.47 -0.85 -7.02
C THR A 705 -44.34 -0.62 -8.27
N VAL A 706 -43.87 -1.06 -9.44
CA VAL A 706 -44.62 -0.92 -10.70
C VAL A 706 -45.82 -1.87 -10.71
N ILE A 707 -45.66 -3.12 -10.27
CA ILE A 707 -46.77 -4.09 -10.21
C ILE A 707 -47.81 -3.73 -9.13
N ALA A 708 -47.40 -3.08 -8.03
CA ALA A 708 -48.34 -2.57 -7.03
C ALA A 708 -49.29 -1.50 -7.58
N ARG A 709 -48.83 -0.68 -8.54
CA ARG A 709 -49.65 0.37 -9.17
C ARG A 709 -50.66 -0.17 -10.18
N SER A 710 -50.36 -1.28 -10.85
CA SER A 710 -51.31 -1.91 -11.76
C SER A 710 -52.53 -2.51 -11.04
N ASP A 711 -52.44 -2.75 -9.73
CA ASP A 711 -53.56 -3.23 -8.92
C ASP A 711 -54.59 -2.11 -8.59
N SER A 712 -54.22 -0.83 -8.70
CA SER A 712 -55.06 0.29 -8.20
C SER A 712 -55.84 1.08 -9.26
N ASP A 713 -55.50 1.01 -10.56
CA ASP A 713 -56.13 1.80 -11.63
C ASP A 713 -56.67 0.93 -12.77
N ALA A 714 -58.00 0.79 -12.86
CA ALA A 714 -58.67 -0.06 -13.85
C ALA A 714 -58.47 0.39 -15.32
N ALA A 715 -58.25 1.69 -15.58
CA ALA A 715 -58.00 2.23 -16.92
C ALA A 715 -56.59 1.90 -17.48
N ILE A 716 -55.68 1.44 -16.62
CA ILE A 716 -54.27 1.13 -16.94
C ILE A 716 -54.03 -0.39 -17.08
N GLN A 717 -55.07 -1.22 -16.88
CA GLN A 717 -54.97 -2.68 -16.88
C GLN A 717 -54.51 -3.34 -18.19
N PHE A 718 -54.54 -2.62 -19.33
CA PHE A 718 -54.12 -3.15 -20.64
C PHE A 718 -52.92 -2.40 -21.28
N LYS A 719 -52.54 -1.22 -20.75
CA LYS A 719 -51.52 -0.32 -21.35
C LYS A 719 -50.21 -0.19 -20.56
N THR A 720 -50.13 -0.51 -19.26
CA THR A 720 -48.83 -0.76 -18.61
C THR A 720 -48.41 -2.19 -18.92
N SER A 721 -47.79 -2.32 -20.09
CA SER A 721 -47.63 -3.55 -20.84
C SER A 721 -46.88 -4.64 -20.05
N LEU A 722 -47.37 -5.87 -20.18
CA LEU A 722 -46.70 -7.11 -19.76
C LEU A 722 -45.20 -7.07 -20.11
N LEU A 723 -44.86 -6.52 -21.27
CA LEU A 723 -43.51 -6.39 -21.80
C LEU A 723 -42.54 -5.58 -20.89
N PRO A 724 -42.78 -4.30 -20.52
CA PRO A 724 -41.97 -3.58 -19.54
C PRO A 724 -41.73 -4.31 -18.21
N LEU A 725 -42.76 -4.94 -17.63
CA LEU A 725 -42.59 -5.72 -16.40
C LEU A 725 -41.75 -6.98 -16.66
N SER A 726 -41.99 -7.67 -17.78
CA SER A 726 -41.19 -8.81 -18.19
C SER A 726 -39.72 -8.45 -18.43
N LEU A 727 -39.45 -7.32 -19.10
CA LEU A 727 -38.10 -6.79 -19.31
C LEU A 727 -37.41 -6.44 -18.00
N LEU A 728 -38.12 -5.74 -17.10
CA LEU A 728 -37.58 -5.36 -15.80
C LEU A 728 -37.23 -6.60 -14.94
N GLY A 729 -38.09 -7.62 -14.93
CA GLY A 729 -37.79 -8.89 -14.28
C GLY A 729 -36.66 -9.66 -14.97
N ALA A 730 -36.58 -9.62 -16.30
CA ALA A 730 -35.56 -10.29 -17.09
C ALA A 730 -34.15 -9.70 -16.87
N PHE A 731 -34.03 -8.38 -16.65
CA PHE A 731 -32.73 -7.78 -16.31
C PHE A 731 -32.09 -8.38 -15.06
N LEU A 732 -32.88 -8.90 -14.11
CA LEU A 732 -32.33 -9.58 -12.93
C LEU A 732 -31.46 -10.79 -13.32
N ALA A 733 -31.68 -11.42 -14.47
CA ALA A 733 -30.83 -12.54 -14.92
C ALA A 733 -29.37 -12.12 -15.13
N GLN A 734 -29.14 -10.88 -15.57
CA GLN A 734 -27.81 -10.28 -15.76
C GLN A 734 -27.38 -9.32 -14.64
N THR A 735 -28.28 -8.95 -13.73
CA THR A 735 -27.93 -8.23 -12.50
C THR A 735 -27.46 -9.19 -11.41
N LYS A 736 -28.28 -10.19 -11.07
CA LYS A 736 -28.00 -11.20 -10.05
C LYS A 736 -28.94 -12.38 -10.22
N ILE A 737 -28.41 -13.52 -10.64
CA ILE A 737 -29.21 -14.71 -10.95
C ILE A 737 -30.08 -15.20 -9.78
N TYR A 738 -29.65 -14.99 -8.53
CA TYR A 738 -30.42 -15.33 -7.34
C TYR A 738 -31.74 -14.54 -7.24
N ALA A 739 -31.72 -13.23 -7.50
CA ALA A 739 -32.94 -12.42 -7.55
C ALA A 739 -33.90 -12.90 -8.65
N PHE A 740 -33.35 -13.26 -9.82
CA PHE A 740 -34.13 -13.74 -10.96
C PHE A 740 -34.87 -15.04 -10.63
N ILE A 741 -34.16 -16.03 -10.06
CA ILE A 741 -34.74 -17.32 -9.67
C ILE A 741 -35.82 -17.12 -8.59
N LEU A 742 -35.56 -16.28 -7.57
CA LEU A 742 -36.55 -15.97 -6.54
C LEU A 742 -37.80 -15.29 -7.09
N LEU A 743 -37.63 -14.35 -8.03
CA LEU A 743 -38.76 -13.68 -8.68
C LEU A 743 -39.59 -14.66 -9.51
N LEU A 744 -38.95 -15.54 -10.29
CA LEU A 744 -39.64 -16.58 -11.06
C LEU A 744 -40.45 -17.52 -10.17
N GLY A 745 -39.85 -18.02 -9.08
CA GLY A 745 -40.56 -18.83 -8.10
C GLY A 745 -41.74 -18.08 -7.49
N ALA A 746 -41.55 -16.83 -7.09
CA ALA A 746 -42.60 -16.01 -6.53
C ALA A 746 -43.75 -15.73 -7.51
N LEU A 747 -43.47 -15.49 -8.79
CA LEU A 747 -44.49 -15.30 -9.83
C LEU A 747 -45.27 -16.58 -10.12
N LEU A 748 -44.60 -17.73 -10.14
CA LEU A 748 -45.22 -19.04 -10.33
C LEU A 748 -46.22 -19.33 -9.21
N PHE A 749 -45.78 -19.20 -7.95
CA PHE A 749 -46.62 -19.49 -6.78
C PHE A 749 -47.66 -18.39 -6.48
N SER A 750 -47.46 -17.18 -7.00
CA SER A 750 -48.50 -16.13 -7.06
C SER A 750 -49.48 -16.32 -8.24
N ARG A 751 -49.36 -17.41 -9.01
CA ARG A 751 -50.22 -17.76 -10.16
C ARG A 751 -50.23 -16.71 -11.28
N LYS A 752 -49.10 -16.00 -11.48
CA LYS A 752 -48.95 -14.98 -12.53
C LYS A 752 -48.21 -15.53 -13.76
N TYR A 753 -48.78 -16.58 -14.36
CA TYR A 753 -48.12 -17.38 -15.41
C TYR A 753 -47.69 -16.57 -16.65
N ARG A 754 -48.51 -15.64 -17.15
CA ARG A 754 -48.14 -14.81 -18.32
C ARG A 754 -46.88 -13.99 -18.04
N LEU A 755 -46.81 -13.39 -16.85
CA LEU A 755 -45.65 -12.59 -16.44
C LEU A 755 -44.45 -13.48 -16.15
N PHE A 756 -44.65 -14.64 -15.52
CA PHE A 756 -43.62 -15.67 -15.34
C PHE A 756 -42.97 -16.07 -16.67
N PHE A 757 -43.76 -16.47 -17.68
CA PHE A 757 -43.24 -16.87 -18.99
C PHE A 757 -42.57 -15.70 -19.72
N GLY A 758 -43.12 -14.49 -19.62
CA GLY A 758 -42.49 -13.30 -20.21
C GLY A 758 -41.15 -12.96 -19.58
N VAL A 759 -41.04 -12.99 -18.24
CA VAL A 759 -39.78 -12.78 -17.51
C VAL A 759 -38.77 -13.89 -17.83
N LEU A 760 -39.21 -15.16 -17.85
CA LEU A 760 -38.37 -16.31 -18.15
C LEU A 760 -37.81 -16.24 -19.58
N PHE A 761 -38.67 -16.03 -20.58
CA PHE A 761 -38.29 -15.98 -21.98
C PHE A 761 -37.28 -14.86 -22.25
N LEU A 762 -37.57 -13.64 -21.79
CA LEU A 762 -36.67 -12.50 -21.97
C LEU A 762 -35.39 -12.66 -21.17
N GLY A 763 -35.45 -13.25 -19.96
CA GLY A 763 -34.26 -13.53 -19.16
C GLY A 763 -33.31 -14.53 -19.83
N ILE A 764 -33.86 -15.58 -20.44
CA ILE A 764 -33.11 -16.52 -21.28
C ILE A 764 -32.53 -15.79 -22.49
N LEU A 765 -33.33 -14.99 -23.22
CA LEU A 765 -32.88 -14.27 -24.41
C LEU A 765 -31.69 -13.35 -24.12
N ILE A 766 -31.71 -12.64 -22.99
CA ILE A 766 -30.62 -11.75 -22.58
C ILE A 766 -29.38 -12.53 -22.12
N SER A 767 -29.54 -13.73 -21.55
CA SER A 767 -28.44 -14.52 -20.97
C SER A 767 -27.82 -15.52 -21.94
N LEU A 768 -28.57 -15.96 -22.94
CA LEU A 768 -28.16 -16.98 -23.91
C LEU A 768 -26.84 -16.64 -24.64
N PRO A 769 -26.60 -15.39 -25.10
CA PRO A 769 -25.34 -15.04 -25.77
C PRO A 769 -24.10 -15.19 -24.88
N PHE A 770 -24.28 -15.25 -23.56
CA PHE A 770 -23.21 -15.30 -22.56
C PHE A 770 -23.24 -16.61 -21.77
N THR A 771 -23.94 -17.63 -22.26
CA THR A 771 -24.04 -18.94 -21.61
C THR A 771 -23.26 -19.97 -22.43
N VAL A 772 -22.33 -20.68 -21.81
CA VAL A 772 -21.61 -21.80 -22.43
C VAL A 772 -22.24 -23.10 -21.94
N PHE A 773 -22.72 -23.92 -22.88
CA PHE A 773 -23.32 -25.22 -22.60
C PHE A 773 -22.26 -26.31 -22.44
N GLY A 774 -22.49 -27.27 -21.53
CA GLY A 774 -21.64 -28.45 -21.36
C GLY A 774 -20.92 -28.60 -20.00
N GLY A 775 -21.15 -27.68 -19.05
CA GLY A 775 -20.64 -27.79 -17.68
C GLY A 775 -21.53 -28.59 -16.73
N PRO A 776 -21.03 -29.00 -15.55
CA PRO A 776 -21.84 -29.64 -14.53
C PRO A 776 -22.94 -28.69 -14.02
N SER A 777 -24.04 -29.27 -13.50
CA SER A 777 -25.18 -28.48 -12.99
C SER A 777 -24.68 -27.39 -12.03
N PRO A 778 -25.13 -26.12 -12.18
CA PRO A 778 -24.68 -25.04 -11.32
C PRO A 778 -25.10 -25.27 -9.86
N PHE A 779 -26.25 -25.92 -9.63
CA PHE A 779 -26.75 -26.27 -8.32
C PHE A 779 -26.77 -27.78 -8.10
N ILE A 780 -26.39 -28.18 -6.90
CA ILE A 780 -26.46 -29.55 -6.39
C ILE A 780 -27.51 -29.58 -5.29
N PHE A 781 -28.37 -30.60 -5.32
CA PHE A 781 -29.25 -30.91 -4.20
C PHE A 781 -28.45 -31.52 -3.06
N SER A 782 -28.17 -30.73 -2.02
CA SER A 782 -27.40 -31.11 -0.83
C SER A 782 -28.13 -30.60 0.42
N PRO A 783 -29.21 -31.28 0.83
CA PRO A 783 -30.05 -30.81 1.91
C PRO A 783 -29.27 -30.70 3.22
N LEU A 784 -29.53 -29.62 3.96
CA LEU A 784 -28.93 -29.30 5.26
C LEU A 784 -27.41 -29.07 5.22
N TRP A 785 -26.81 -28.83 4.05
CA TRP A 785 -25.36 -28.59 3.95
C TRP A 785 -24.88 -27.39 4.79
N PHE A 786 -25.57 -26.24 4.74
CA PHE A 786 -25.21 -25.07 5.55
C PHE A 786 -25.40 -25.30 7.06
N PRO A 787 -26.56 -25.84 7.53
CA PRO A 787 -26.72 -26.29 8.91
C PRO A 787 -25.62 -27.25 9.39
N ARG A 788 -25.18 -28.19 8.54
CA ARG A 788 -24.05 -29.12 8.78
C ARG A 788 -22.75 -28.38 8.96
N SER A 789 -22.36 -27.63 7.94
CA SER A 789 -21.03 -27.05 7.81
C SER A 789 -20.79 -25.92 8.82
N LEU A 790 -21.87 -25.31 9.33
CA LEU A 790 -21.86 -24.33 10.41
C LEU A 790 -21.06 -24.79 11.64
N PHE A 791 -21.26 -26.04 12.06
CA PHE A 791 -20.61 -26.59 13.25
C PHE A 791 -19.26 -27.24 12.93
N ALA A 792 -18.99 -27.57 11.66
CA ALA A 792 -17.72 -28.13 11.24
C ALA A 792 -16.63 -27.07 11.02
N SER A 793 -17.00 -25.85 10.66
CA SER A 793 -16.06 -24.80 10.25
C SER A 793 -15.58 -23.98 11.45
N PHE A 794 -14.26 -23.87 11.63
CA PHE A 794 -13.63 -23.20 12.77
C PHE A 794 -13.87 -21.68 12.81
N ASP A 795 -14.13 -21.06 11.66
CA ASP A 795 -14.38 -19.63 11.48
C ASP A 795 -15.88 -19.26 11.63
N ARG A 796 -16.75 -20.26 11.82
CA ARG A 796 -18.21 -20.10 11.94
C ARG A 796 -18.67 -20.28 13.39
N PHE A 797 -19.63 -21.17 13.65
CA PHE A 797 -20.06 -21.51 15.01
C PHE A 797 -19.06 -22.45 15.70
N TYR A 798 -18.54 -23.43 14.96
CA TYR A 798 -17.59 -24.46 15.40
C TYR A 798 -17.98 -25.24 16.67
N TRP A 799 -18.56 -26.43 16.47
CA TRP A 799 -18.89 -27.37 17.55
C TRP A 799 -18.54 -28.81 17.12
N PRO A 800 -17.25 -29.21 17.20
CA PRO A 800 -16.78 -30.49 16.66
C PRO A 800 -17.44 -31.71 17.34
N GLN A 801 -17.77 -31.62 18.63
CA GLN A 801 -18.46 -32.71 19.34
C GLN A 801 -19.86 -32.98 18.77
N LEU A 802 -20.58 -31.94 18.35
CA LEU A 802 -21.87 -32.09 17.69
C LEU A 802 -21.72 -32.76 16.32
N VAL A 803 -20.66 -32.40 15.58
CA VAL A 803 -20.33 -33.03 14.29
C VAL A 803 -19.98 -34.51 14.46
N SER A 804 -19.18 -34.87 15.46
CA SER A 804 -18.85 -36.26 15.77
C SER A 804 -20.08 -37.07 16.18
N ALA A 805 -20.95 -36.52 17.03
CA ALA A 805 -22.21 -37.17 17.40
C ALA A 805 -23.09 -37.39 16.18
N TRP A 806 -23.13 -36.41 15.29
CA TRP A 806 -23.90 -36.51 14.07
C TRP A 806 -23.38 -37.59 13.11
N GLN A 807 -22.07 -37.65 12.87
CA GLN A 807 -21.43 -38.71 12.08
C GLN A 807 -21.67 -40.10 12.69
N ALA A 808 -21.65 -40.21 14.02
CA ALA A 808 -21.93 -41.47 14.72
C ALA A 808 -23.39 -41.92 14.54
N TYR A 809 -24.36 -40.99 14.58
CA TYR A 809 -25.78 -41.32 14.35
C TYR A 809 -26.07 -41.68 12.90
N GLU A 810 -25.40 -41.01 11.96
CA GLU A 810 -25.43 -41.34 10.53
C GLU A 810 -24.86 -42.74 10.27
N ALA A 811 -23.68 -43.06 10.82
CA ALA A 811 -23.02 -44.36 10.64
C ALA A 811 -23.75 -45.52 11.34
N SER A 812 -24.36 -45.29 12.51
CA SER A 812 -25.10 -46.31 13.26
C SER A 812 -26.55 -46.51 12.79
N GLY A 813 -27.04 -45.71 11.82
CA GLY A 813 -28.42 -45.77 11.36
C GLY A 813 -29.45 -45.32 12.43
N ASN A 814 -29.05 -44.55 13.44
CA ASN A 814 -29.96 -44.06 14.47
C ASN A 814 -30.75 -42.84 13.97
N PHE A 815 -31.77 -43.11 13.15
CA PHE A 815 -32.57 -42.07 12.48
C PHE A 815 -33.26 -41.09 13.42
N PHE A 816 -33.65 -41.52 14.63
CA PHE A 816 -34.28 -40.64 15.62
C PHE A 816 -33.31 -39.56 16.10
N LYS A 817 -32.11 -39.96 16.57
CA LYS A 817 -31.07 -39.02 17.01
C LYS A 817 -30.55 -38.19 15.85
N LEU A 818 -30.41 -38.78 14.66
CA LEU A 818 -30.03 -38.08 13.43
C LEU A 818 -31.02 -36.96 13.09
N THR A 819 -32.33 -37.23 13.19
CA THR A 819 -33.39 -36.25 12.95
C THR A 819 -33.35 -35.12 13.97
N LEU A 820 -33.16 -35.43 15.26
CA LEU A 820 -33.04 -34.41 16.31
C LEU A 820 -31.85 -33.49 16.09
N VAL A 821 -30.67 -34.03 15.74
CA VAL A 821 -29.49 -33.22 15.45
C VAL A 821 -29.67 -32.35 14.22
N ASN A 822 -30.26 -32.90 13.15
CA ASN A 822 -30.57 -32.12 11.93
C ASN A 822 -31.58 -30.99 12.20
N LEU A 823 -32.62 -31.25 12.99
CA LEU A 823 -33.60 -30.24 13.37
C LEU A 823 -32.94 -29.15 14.24
N PHE A 824 -32.13 -29.54 15.22
CA PHE A 824 -31.38 -28.60 16.05
C PHE A 824 -30.45 -27.72 15.18
N ALA A 825 -29.68 -28.33 14.29
CA ALA A 825 -28.77 -27.61 13.40
C ALA A 825 -29.52 -26.63 12.49
N LEU A 826 -30.66 -27.04 11.92
CA LEU A 826 -31.51 -26.18 11.10
C LEU A 826 -32.07 -25.00 11.91
N LEU A 827 -32.54 -25.25 13.14
CA LEU A 827 -33.05 -24.18 14.02
C LEU A 827 -31.95 -23.17 14.36
N ILE A 828 -30.76 -23.63 14.75
CA ILE A 828 -29.63 -22.74 15.06
C ILE A 828 -29.21 -21.95 13.82
N PHE A 829 -29.13 -22.59 12.65
CA PHE A 829 -28.82 -21.90 11.40
C PHE A 829 -29.86 -20.81 11.06
N LEU A 830 -31.16 -21.14 11.14
CA LEU A 830 -32.22 -20.18 10.81
C LEU A 830 -32.32 -19.06 11.86
N PHE A 831 -32.48 -19.38 13.15
CA PHE A 831 -32.58 -18.36 14.20
C PHE A 831 -31.31 -17.53 14.33
N GLY A 832 -30.14 -18.16 14.18
CA GLY A 832 -28.85 -17.49 14.17
C GLY A 832 -28.78 -16.41 13.09
N ASN A 833 -29.07 -16.76 11.83
CA ASN A 833 -29.05 -15.82 10.71
C ASN A 833 -30.15 -14.76 10.79
N LEU A 834 -31.38 -15.16 11.14
CA LEU A 834 -32.50 -14.24 11.23
C LEU A 834 -32.27 -13.20 12.34
N GLY A 835 -31.64 -13.57 13.45
CA GLY A 835 -31.59 -12.73 14.63
C GLY A 835 -33.03 -12.36 15.04
N LEU A 836 -33.27 -11.11 15.43
CA LEU A 836 -34.62 -10.63 15.73
C LEU A 836 -35.54 -10.49 14.49
N ARG A 837 -35.06 -10.79 13.28
CA ARG A 837 -35.91 -10.81 12.07
C ARG A 837 -36.93 -11.96 12.05
N PHE A 838 -36.80 -12.95 12.95
CA PHE A 838 -37.85 -13.97 13.10
C PHE A 838 -39.21 -13.36 13.50
N LEU A 839 -39.21 -12.19 14.14
CA LEU A 839 -40.43 -11.43 14.45
C LEU A 839 -41.20 -11.05 13.18
N GLY A 840 -40.50 -10.85 12.05
CA GLY A 840 -41.09 -10.61 10.75
C GLY A 840 -41.82 -11.84 10.20
N LEU A 841 -41.35 -13.06 10.48
CA LEU A 841 -42.08 -14.29 10.13
C LEU A 841 -43.39 -14.39 10.90
N ILE A 842 -43.39 -13.99 12.18
CA ILE A 842 -44.60 -13.96 13.02
C ILE A 842 -45.62 -12.96 12.43
N GLU A 843 -45.18 -11.76 12.05
CA GLU A 843 -46.07 -10.78 11.41
C GLU A 843 -46.59 -11.27 10.06
N MET A 844 -45.74 -11.92 9.26
CA MET A 844 -46.12 -12.47 7.96
C MET A 844 -47.15 -13.59 8.08
N ALA A 845 -47.05 -14.42 9.13
CA ALA A 845 -48.02 -15.48 9.40
C ALA A 845 -49.37 -14.95 9.93
N LYS A 846 -49.35 -13.86 10.71
CA LYS A 846 -50.57 -13.26 11.31
C LYS A 846 -51.33 -12.34 10.36
N SER A 847 -50.63 -11.63 9.47
CA SER A 847 -51.23 -10.64 8.56
C SER A 847 -51.55 -11.26 7.21
N LYS A 848 -52.65 -10.82 6.56
CA LYS A 848 -52.91 -11.13 5.14
C LYS A 848 -52.17 -10.12 4.25
N SER A 849 -51.73 -10.55 3.06
CA SER A 849 -51.10 -9.66 2.09
C SER A 849 -52.10 -8.61 1.58
N SER A 850 -51.69 -7.35 1.57
CA SER A 850 -52.50 -6.20 1.15
C SER A 850 -52.53 -5.98 -0.37
N SER A 851 -51.55 -6.51 -1.12
CA SER A 851 -51.42 -6.33 -2.58
C SER A 851 -50.67 -7.51 -3.21
N LEU A 852 -50.73 -7.65 -4.54
CA LEU A 852 -49.97 -8.66 -5.27
C LEU A 852 -48.46 -8.53 -5.04
N SER A 853 -47.96 -7.30 -4.99
CA SER A 853 -46.55 -7.03 -4.74
C SER A 853 -46.08 -7.55 -3.37
N GLU A 854 -46.93 -7.45 -2.34
CA GLU A 854 -46.65 -8.02 -1.03
C GLU A 854 -46.69 -9.55 -1.07
N THR A 855 -47.65 -10.15 -1.79
CA THR A 855 -47.71 -11.61 -1.99
C THR A 855 -46.43 -12.14 -2.64
N ILE A 856 -45.93 -11.45 -3.68
CA ILE A 856 -44.67 -11.81 -4.34
C ILE A 856 -43.50 -11.70 -3.35
N ALA A 857 -43.40 -10.60 -2.58
CA ALA A 857 -42.35 -10.42 -1.59
C ALA A 857 -42.36 -11.51 -0.50
N ARG A 858 -43.54 -11.96 -0.05
CA ARG A 858 -43.67 -13.08 0.90
C ARG A 858 -43.15 -14.40 0.31
N TRP A 859 -43.43 -14.69 -0.95
CA TRP A 859 -42.85 -15.87 -1.63
C TRP A 859 -41.34 -15.77 -1.80
N ILE A 860 -40.80 -14.58 -2.08
CA ILE A 860 -39.34 -14.34 -2.12
C ILE A 860 -38.72 -14.67 -0.76
N VAL A 861 -39.34 -14.26 0.36
CA VAL A 861 -38.87 -14.62 1.71
C VAL A 861 -38.84 -16.14 1.89
N VAL A 862 -39.93 -16.83 1.54
CA VAL A 862 -40.04 -18.29 1.69
C VAL A 862 -38.96 -19.01 0.87
N PHE A 863 -38.84 -18.70 -0.43
CA PHE A 863 -37.86 -19.36 -1.28
C PHE A 863 -36.42 -19.00 -0.93
N GLY A 864 -36.15 -17.76 -0.50
CA GLY A 864 -34.80 -17.36 -0.09
C GLY A 864 -34.34 -18.04 1.21
N LEU A 865 -35.26 -18.46 2.09
CA LEU A 865 -34.93 -19.28 3.26
C LEU A 865 -34.78 -20.77 2.92
N ILE A 866 -35.60 -21.28 2.00
CA ILE A 866 -35.60 -22.71 1.62
C ILE A 866 -34.44 -23.07 0.69
N ALA A 867 -34.13 -22.23 -0.29
CA ALA A 867 -33.11 -22.51 -1.31
C ALA A 867 -31.74 -22.89 -0.71
N PRO A 868 -31.13 -22.13 0.22
CA PRO A 868 -29.85 -22.50 0.82
C PRO A 868 -29.95 -23.70 1.78
N VAL A 869 -31.16 -24.10 2.20
CA VAL A 869 -31.34 -25.32 3.00
C VAL A 869 -31.33 -26.57 2.13
N LEU A 870 -31.70 -26.47 0.86
CA LEU A 870 -31.84 -27.61 -0.05
C LEU A 870 -30.70 -27.72 -1.07
N PHE A 871 -30.15 -26.59 -1.49
CA PHE A 871 -29.21 -26.51 -2.59
C PHE A 871 -27.92 -25.82 -2.19
N VAL A 872 -26.83 -26.22 -2.84
CA VAL A 872 -25.54 -25.54 -2.84
C VAL A 872 -25.03 -25.42 -4.26
N GLN A 873 -24.17 -24.43 -4.52
CA GLN A 873 -23.49 -24.32 -5.80
C GLN A 873 -22.37 -25.38 -5.84
N ASN A 874 -22.18 -26.01 -6.99
CA ASN A 874 -21.23 -27.11 -7.16
C ASN A 874 -19.79 -26.72 -6.76
N ILE A 875 -19.34 -25.55 -7.20
CA ILE A 875 -17.94 -25.13 -7.09
C ILE A 875 -17.66 -24.38 -5.79
N ASN A 876 -18.48 -23.37 -5.50
CA ASN A 876 -18.37 -22.60 -4.26
C ASN A 876 -19.72 -22.64 -3.51
N PRO A 877 -19.93 -23.61 -2.60
CA PRO A 877 -21.18 -23.75 -1.85
C PRO A 877 -21.65 -22.46 -1.18
N TRP A 878 -20.71 -21.62 -0.73
CA TRP A 878 -20.99 -20.36 -0.04
C TRP A 878 -21.92 -19.44 -0.84
N ASN A 879 -21.76 -19.37 -2.16
CA ASN A 879 -22.51 -18.47 -3.02
C ASN A 879 -24.03 -18.64 -2.93
N THR A 880 -24.52 -19.84 -2.60
CA THR A 880 -25.97 -20.10 -2.48
C THR A 880 -26.57 -19.46 -1.23
N ILE A 881 -25.77 -19.08 -0.23
CA ILE A 881 -26.26 -18.34 0.94
C ILE A 881 -26.86 -16.98 0.54
N GLN A 882 -26.47 -16.44 -0.61
CA GLN A 882 -26.93 -15.13 -1.09
C GLN A 882 -28.45 -15.11 -1.41
N PHE A 883 -29.09 -16.28 -1.60
CA PHE A 883 -30.55 -16.37 -1.65
C PHE A 883 -31.20 -15.86 -0.35
N MET A 884 -30.59 -16.14 0.80
CA MET A 884 -31.09 -15.72 2.12
C MET A 884 -31.03 -14.20 2.30
N TYR A 885 -30.16 -13.49 1.58
CA TYR A 885 -29.99 -12.05 1.73
C TYR A 885 -31.28 -11.29 1.36
N TYR A 886 -32.01 -11.77 0.35
CA TYR A 886 -33.31 -11.22 -0.03
C TYR A 886 -34.36 -11.46 1.07
N SER A 887 -34.36 -12.65 1.68
CA SER A 887 -35.23 -12.95 2.82
C SER A 887 -34.92 -12.07 4.02
N LEU A 888 -33.64 -11.85 4.35
CA LEU A 888 -33.23 -10.97 5.45
C LEU A 888 -33.66 -9.52 5.20
N PHE A 889 -33.53 -9.04 3.96
CA PHE A 889 -33.98 -7.70 3.56
C PHE A 889 -35.49 -7.52 3.75
N PHE A 890 -36.32 -8.42 3.22
CA PHE A 890 -37.78 -8.32 3.36
C PHE A 890 -38.27 -8.62 4.79
N LEU A 891 -37.62 -9.52 5.51
CA LEU A 891 -37.98 -9.79 6.91
C LEU A 891 -37.68 -8.61 7.83
N ALA A 892 -36.65 -7.80 7.54
CA ALA A 892 -36.42 -6.55 8.26
C ALA A 892 -37.65 -5.60 8.17
N ILE A 893 -38.32 -5.56 7.02
CA ILE A 893 -39.54 -4.76 6.79
C ILE A 893 -40.71 -5.30 7.62
N TYR A 894 -40.94 -6.61 7.62
CA TYR A 894 -42.03 -7.21 8.42
C TYR A 894 -41.77 -7.10 9.92
N SER A 895 -40.52 -7.26 10.35
CA SER A 895 -40.10 -7.02 11.74
C SER A 895 -40.36 -5.58 12.16
N ALA A 896 -40.12 -4.60 11.30
CA ALA A 896 -40.42 -3.20 11.62
C ALA A 896 -41.92 -2.99 11.91
N LYS A 897 -42.80 -3.62 11.13
CA LYS A 897 -44.26 -3.57 11.37
C LYS A 897 -44.63 -4.20 12.71
N PHE A 898 -44.04 -5.36 13.04
CA PHE A 898 -44.24 -6.01 14.34
C PHE A 898 -43.78 -5.13 15.51
N LEU A 899 -42.57 -4.58 15.42
CA LEU A 899 -41.92 -3.77 16.46
C LEU A 899 -42.62 -2.44 16.70
N SER A 900 -43.17 -1.84 15.64
CA SER A 900 -43.90 -0.56 15.75
C SER A 900 -45.12 -0.61 16.68
N ARG A 901 -45.65 -1.82 16.95
CA ARG A 901 -46.78 -2.05 17.87
C ARG A 901 -46.34 -2.27 19.32
N GLN A 902 -45.04 -2.40 19.58
CA GLN A 902 -44.50 -2.69 20.91
C GLN A 902 -44.35 -1.40 21.73
N LYS A 903 -44.31 -1.56 23.06
CA LYS A 903 -44.06 -0.43 23.97
C LYS A 903 -42.62 0.05 23.86
N ILE A 904 -42.40 1.36 24.02
CA ILE A 904 -41.09 2.00 23.80
C ILE A 904 -39.97 1.42 24.68
N TYR A 905 -40.26 1.04 25.92
CA TYR A 905 -39.29 0.45 26.85
C TYR A 905 -38.83 -0.96 26.44
N LEU A 906 -39.62 -1.68 25.63
CA LEU A 906 -39.22 -2.95 25.01
C LEU A 906 -38.53 -2.72 23.66
N LEU A 907 -38.90 -1.65 22.95
CA LEU A 907 -38.35 -1.35 21.64
C LEU A 907 -36.85 -1.03 21.70
N LEU A 908 -36.40 -0.21 22.66
CA LEU A 908 -35.01 0.24 22.71
C LEU A 908 -34.00 -0.91 22.92
N PRO A 909 -34.17 -1.83 23.88
CA PRO A 909 -33.29 -2.99 24.03
C PRO A 909 -33.30 -3.91 22.80
N LEU A 910 -34.47 -4.10 22.17
CA LEU A 910 -34.57 -4.90 20.95
C LEU A 910 -33.78 -4.25 19.81
N LEU A 911 -33.88 -2.93 19.62
CA LEU A 911 -33.12 -2.22 18.59
C LEU A 911 -31.61 -2.31 18.80
N LEU A 912 -31.15 -2.29 20.06
CA LEU A 912 -29.73 -2.51 20.37
C LEU A 912 -29.28 -3.90 19.92
N LEU A 913 -30.04 -4.95 20.25
CA LEU A 913 -29.77 -6.32 19.80
C LEU A 913 -29.79 -6.46 18.28
N PHE A 914 -30.62 -5.70 17.58
CA PHE A 914 -30.66 -5.68 16.11
C PHE A 914 -29.36 -5.15 15.49
N ILE A 915 -28.58 -4.31 16.16
CA ILE A 915 -27.43 -3.63 15.53
C ILE A 915 -26.06 -4.15 16.01
N LEU A 916 -26.00 -5.03 17.02
CA LEU A 916 -24.73 -5.46 17.63
C LEU A 916 -23.71 -6.00 16.62
N THR A 917 -24.11 -6.97 15.80
CA THR A 917 -23.22 -7.54 14.76
C THR A 917 -22.88 -6.52 13.69
N SER A 918 -23.81 -5.60 13.36
CA SER A 918 -23.55 -4.52 12.39
C SER A 918 -22.50 -3.53 12.89
N VAL A 919 -22.50 -3.19 14.18
CA VAL A 919 -21.44 -2.38 14.82
C VAL A 919 -20.10 -3.11 14.74
N GLY A 920 -20.09 -4.42 14.98
CA GLY A 920 -18.92 -5.26 14.82
C GLY A 920 -18.35 -5.23 13.40
N THR A 921 -19.19 -5.43 12.39
CA THR A 921 -18.74 -5.30 10.99
C THR A 921 -18.17 -3.91 10.72
N LEU A 922 -18.84 -2.83 11.12
CA LEU A 922 -18.33 -1.48 10.87
C LEU A 922 -16.96 -1.24 11.50
N LYS A 923 -16.73 -1.76 12.71
CA LYS A 923 -15.42 -1.72 13.40
C LYS A 923 -14.31 -2.31 12.53
N ASP A 924 -14.57 -3.44 11.85
CA ASP A 924 -13.59 -4.11 10.99
C ASP A 924 -13.20 -3.28 9.76
N TYR A 925 -14.10 -2.41 9.25
CA TYR A 925 -13.84 -1.55 8.08
C TYR A 925 -13.28 -0.16 8.42
N ILE A 926 -13.39 0.28 9.68
CA ILE A 926 -12.84 1.56 10.15
C ILE A 926 -11.49 1.42 10.89
N GLY A 927 -10.97 0.21 11.05
CA GLY A 927 -9.67 -0.07 11.67
C GLY A 927 -8.46 0.53 10.93
N TYR A 928 -7.32 0.69 11.62
CA TYR A 928 -6.13 1.35 11.04
C TYR A 928 -5.58 0.59 9.81
N PHE A 929 -5.43 -0.73 9.92
CA PHE A 929 -4.92 -1.59 8.85
C PHE A 929 -6.04 -2.24 8.04
N SER A 930 -5.82 -2.36 6.73
CA SER A 930 -6.64 -3.16 5.83
C SER A 930 -6.25 -4.65 5.87
N ALA A 931 -7.08 -5.50 5.27
CA ALA A 931 -6.74 -6.93 5.14
C ALA A 931 -5.65 -7.14 4.08
N SER A 932 -5.72 -6.37 2.99
CA SER A 932 -4.78 -6.43 1.87
C SER A 932 -4.41 -5.05 1.33
N ARG A 933 -3.32 -4.98 0.56
CA ARG A 933 -2.78 -3.74 -0.01
C ARG A 933 -2.09 -3.92 -1.37
N ILE A 934 -1.82 -2.80 -2.02
CA ILE A 934 -0.82 -2.62 -3.09
C ILE A 934 0.18 -1.56 -2.59
N SER A 935 1.48 -1.86 -2.54
CA SER A 935 2.50 -0.88 -2.11
C SER A 935 2.59 0.31 -3.07
N TYR A 936 3.23 1.40 -2.65
CA TYR A 936 3.54 2.51 -3.56
C TYR A 936 4.44 2.08 -4.72
N THR A 937 5.44 1.22 -4.46
CA THR A 937 6.32 0.67 -5.48
C THR A 937 5.59 -0.22 -6.48
N GLU A 938 4.62 -1.03 -6.05
CA GLU A 938 3.77 -1.79 -6.96
C GLU A 938 2.76 -0.91 -7.71
N LEU A 939 2.22 0.14 -7.09
CA LEU A 939 1.35 1.10 -7.78
C LEU A 939 2.09 1.81 -8.92
N LEU A 940 3.36 2.18 -8.72
CA LEU A 940 4.22 2.71 -9.79
C LEU A 940 4.40 1.69 -10.92
N ALA A 941 4.58 0.41 -10.58
CA ALA A 941 4.71 -0.67 -11.57
C ALA A 941 3.43 -0.81 -12.42
N LEU A 942 2.26 -0.76 -11.77
CA LEU A 942 0.95 -0.87 -12.42
C LEU A 942 0.61 0.37 -13.25
N GLU A 943 1.00 1.57 -12.81
CA GLU A 943 0.89 2.79 -13.61
C GLU A 943 1.80 2.72 -14.85
N LYS A 944 3.06 2.28 -14.67
CA LYS A 944 3.98 2.08 -15.79
C LYS A 944 3.42 1.11 -16.82
N LEU A 945 2.79 0.03 -16.34
CA LEU A 945 2.15 -0.97 -17.19
C LEU A 945 0.88 -0.44 -17.88
N ARG A 946 0.12 0.45 -17.23
CA ARG A 946 -1.03 1.15 -17.82
C ARG A 946 -0.63 2.07 -18.98
N GLU A 947 0.53 2.70 -18.90
CA GLU A 947 1.10 3.55 -19.96
C GLU A 947 1.60 2.74 -21.18
N GLN A 948 1.83 1.43 -21.02
CA GLN A 948 2.28 0.60 -22.13
C GLN A 948 1.14 0.27 -23.12
N PRO A 949 1.45 -0.02 -24.40
CA PRO A 949 0.47 -0.54 -25.35
C PRO A 949 -0.29 -1.75 -24.80
N LYS A 950 -1.56 -1.91 -25.20
CA LYS A 950 -2.38 -3.03 -24.73
C LYS A 950 -1.75 -4.37 -25.09
N GLY A 951 -1.54 -5.24 -24.10
CA GLY A 951 -0.90 -6.55 -24.29
C GLY A 951 -1.10 -7.48 -23.10
N VAL A 952 -0.98 -8.78 -23.38
CA VAL A 952 -1.20 -9.82 -22.37
C VAL A 952 -0.05 -9.85 -21.37
N VAL A 953 -0.41 -9.84 -20.08
CA VAL A 953 0.52 -9.93 -18.96
C VAL A 953 0.59 -11.36 -18.44
N LEU A 954 1.79 -11.91 -18.32
CA LEU A 954 2.06 -13.14 -17.59
C LEU A 954 2.51 -12.79 -16.17
N SER A 955 1.80 -13.26 -15.15
CA SER A 955 2.11 -13.04 -13.75
C SER A 955 2.20 -14.36 -12.97
N PRO A 956 2.91 -14.43 -11.84
CA PRO A 956 2.99 -15.67 -11.07
C PRO A 956 1.64 -16.06 -10.49
N LEU A 957 1.34 -17.37 -10.45
CA LEU A 957 0.17 -17.86 -9.73
C LEU A 957 0.29 -17.61 -8.22
N PHE A 958 -0.85 -17.30 -7.61
CA PHE A 958 -0.99 -17.30 -6.17
C PHE A 958 -0.64 -18.69 -5.59
N SER A 959 0.17 -18.67 -4.53
CA SER A 959 0.63 -19.87 -3.82
C SER A 959 0.33 -19.73 -2.33
N PRO A 960 -0.65 -20.49 -1.78
CA PRO A 960 -0.94 -20.46 -0.34
C PRO A 960 0.27 -20.80 0.54
N LEU A 961 1.18 -21.65 0.02
CA LEU A 961 2.41 -22.04 0.72
C LEU A 961 3.38 -20.87 0.82
N SER A 962 3.59 -20.15 -0.28
CA SER A 962 4.50 -18.99 -0.36
C SER A 962 3.96 -17.78 0.41
N SER A 963 2.64 -17.71 0.61
CA SER A 963 1.99 -16.65 1.40
C SER A 963 1.95 -16.92 2.92
N ARG A 964 2.45 -18.07 3.39
CA ARG A 964 2.55 -18.36 4.83
C ARG A 964 3.59 -17.43 5.46
N GLY A 965 3.24 -16.81 6.59
CA GLY A 965 4.12 -15.88 7.31
C GLY A 965 4.06 -14.42 6.85
N ILE A 966 3.30 -14.09 5.80
CA ILE A 966 3.03 -12.71 5.42
C ILE A 966 1.83 -12.18 6.20
N TYR A 967 2.03 -11.11 6.97
CA TYR A 967 1.03 -10.49 7.83
C TYR A 967 0.23 -9.39 7.13
N ALA A 968 -0.94 -9.07 7.69
CA ALA A 968 -1.79 -8.01 7.16
C ALA A 968 -1.19 -6.60 7.43
N PRO A 969 -1.45 -5.62 6.53
CA PRO A 969 -2.12 -5.75 5.24
C PRO A 969 -1.25 -6.53 4.23
N LYS A 970 -1.78 -7.63 3.70
CA LYS A 970 -1.04 -8.50 2.78
C LYS A 970 -0.98 -7.89 1.38
N PRO A 971 0.16 -7.88 0.68
CA PRO A 971 0.20 -7.56 -0.73
C PRO A 971 -0.80 -8.42 -1.52
N LEU A 972 -1.52 -7.84 -2.50
CA LEU A 972 -2.59 -8.55 -3.23
C LEU A 972 -2.09 -9.84 -3.91
N TYR A 973 -0.88 -9.84 -4.48
CA TYR A 973 -0.26 -11.04 -5.06
C TYR A 973 -0.06 -12.20 -4.05
N SER A 974 -0.12 -11.91 -2.74
CA SER A 974 0.03 -12.90 -1.66
C SER A 974 -1.24 -13.07 -0.81
N TYR A 975 -2.30 -12.30 -1.08
CA TYR A 975 -3.55 -12.35 -0.33
C TYR A 975 -4.41 -13.54 -0.76
N ILE A 976 -4.76 -13.58 -2.04
CA ILE A 976 -5.57 -14.62 -2.69
C ILE A 976 -5.40 -14.50 -4.21
N SER A 977 -5.79 -15.53 -4.98
CA SER A 977 -5.82 -15.42 -6.44
C SER A 977 -6.77 -14.29 -6.86
N THR A 978 -6.26 -13.26 -7.53
CA THR A 978 -6.99 -12.01 -7.80
C THR A 978 -6.53 -11.36 -9.12
N ALA A 979 -7.40 -10.57 -9.73
CA ALA A 979 -7.18 -9.93 -11.05
C ALA A 979 -6.67 -8.48 -10.94
N TYR A 980 -5.84 -8.20 -9.93
CA TYR A 980 -5.50 -6.81 -9.58
C TYR A 980 -4.66 -6.11 -10.64
N ILE A 981 -3.82 -6.85 -11.38
CA ILE A 981 -3.07 -6.30 -12.51
C ILE A 981 -4.05 -5.81 -13.57
N SER A 982 -5.05 -6.62 -13.93
CA SER A 982 -6.11 -6.20 -14.86
C SER A 982 -6.93 -5.03 -14.33
N ALA A 983 -7.29 -5.05 -13.04
CA ALA A 983 -8.13 -4.03 -12.41
C ALA A 983 -7.46 -2.65 -12.30
N ILE A 984 -6.14 -2.60 -12.12
CA ILE A 984 -5.43 -1.34 -11.86
C ILE A 984 -4.71 -0.84 -13.12
N SER A 985 -4.07 -1.74 -13.88
CA SER A 985 -3.36 -1.34 -15.12
C SER A 985 -4.27 -1.30 -16.34
N GLY A 986 -5.38 -2.06 -16.33
CA GLY A 986 -6.25 -2.25 -17.48
C GLY A 986 -5.64 -3.14 -18.58
N GLN A 987 -4.52 -3.83 -18.32
CA GLN A 987 -3.98 -4.84 -19.23
C GLN A 987 -4.68 -6.19 -19.02
N PRO A 988 -4.96 -6.98 -20.08
CA PRO A 988 -5.45 -8.34 -19.91
C PRO A 988 -4.34 -9.26 -19.37
N GLU A 989 -4.72 -10.28 -18.60
CA GLU A 989 -3.82 -11.28 -18.05
C GLU A 989 -3.92 -12.60 -18.83
N PHE A 990 -2.79 -13.32 -18.91
CA PHE A 990 -2.76 -14.67 -19.51
C PHE A 990 -3.67 -15.63 -18.75
N LEU A 991 -3.59 -15.56 -17.42
CA LEU A 991 -4.41 -16.27 -16.45
C LEU A 991 -4.32 -15.57 -15.08
N SER A 992 -5.45 -15.15 -14.52
CA SER A 992 -5.56 -14.66 -13.15
C SER A 992 -6.92 -15.04 -12.53
N ASP A 993 -7.10 -14.77 -11.24
CA ASP A 993 -8.37 -15.00 -10.51
C ASP A 993 -9.02 -16.37 -10.77
N THR A 994 -8.25 -17.43 -10.50
CA THR A 994 -8.68 -18.82 -10.70
C THR A 994 -9.97 -19.16 -9.95
N ILE A 995 -10.26 -18.48 -8.83
CA ILE A 995 -11.49 -18.70 -8.05
C ILE A 995 -12.73 -18.30 -8.86
N ASN A 996 -12.71 -17.13 -9.50
CA ASN A 996 -13.85 -16.72 -10.33
C ASN A 996 -13.91 -17.50 -11.65
N LEU A 997 -12.77 -17.92 -12.19
CA LEU A 997 -12.73 -18.80 -13.37
C LEU A 997 -13.31 -20.19 -13.08
N ASP A 998 -13.03 -20.74 -11.89
CA ASP A 998 -13.68 -21.97 -11.41
C ASP A 998 -15.19 -21.73 -11.34
N ILE A 999 -15.65 -20.69 -10.64
CA ILE A 999 -17.09 -20.38 -10.47
C ILE A 999 -17.84 -20.25 -11.81
N THR A 1000 -17.17 -19.73 -12.85
CA THR A 1000 -17.72 -19.51 -14.19
C THR A 1000 -17.47 -20.68 -15.16
N GLY A 1001 -16.71 -21.70 -14.74
CA GLY A 1001 -16.54 -22.96 -15.46
C GLY A 1001 -15.49 -22.95 -16.56
N PHE A 1002 -14.49 -22.06 -16.51
CA PHE A 1002 -13.40 -22.04 -17.49
C PHE A 1002 -12.36 -23.13 -17.19
N ASN A 1003 -11.92 -23.86 -18.21
CA ASN A 1003 -10.81 -24.79 -18.09
C ASN A 1003 -9.47 -24.07 -18.36
N TYR A 1004 -8.71 -23.83 -17.28
CA TYR A 1004 -7.41 -23.17 -17.34
C TYR A 1004 -6.25 -24.06 -16.89
N ILE A 1005 -6.48 -25.36 -16.65
CA ILE A 1005 -5.50 -26.25 -16.00
C ILE A 1005 -4.18 -26.35 -16.80
N GLU A 1006 -4.26 -26.39 -18.13
CA GLU A 1006 -3.07 -26.40 -18.99
C GLU A 1006 -2.31 -25.06 -18.91
N ARG A 1007 -3.02 -23.93 -19.01
CA ARG A 1007 -2.42 -22.59 -18.86
C ARG A 1007 -1.74 -22.40 -17.50
N SER A 1008 -2.35 -22.89 -16.44
CA SER A 1008 -1.77 -22.89 -15.09
C SER A 1008 -0.45 -23.67 -15.05
N ARG A 1009 -0.40 -24.85 -15.69
CA ARG A 1009 0.83 -25.65 -15.81
C ARG A 1009 1.90 -24.94 -16.62
N ASP A 1010 1.55 -24.34 -17.75
CA ASP A 1010 2.50 -23.59 -18.58
C ASP A 1010 3.05 -22.36 -17.86
N MET A 1011 2.19 -21.62 -17.16
CA MET A 1011 2.59 -20.47 -16.36
C MET A 1011 3.54 -20.87 -15.24
N GLN A 1012 3.25 -21.95 -14.50
CA GLN A 1012 4.16 -22.50 -13.50
C GLN A 1012 5.47 -22.98 -14.13
N ARG A 1013 5.42 -23.62 -15.30
CA ARG A 1013 6.62 -24.08 -16.02
C ARG A 1013 7.48 -22.89 -16.43
N PHE A 1014 6.91 -21.80 -16.90
CA PHE A 1014 7.65 -20.59 -17.30
C PHE A 1014 8.55 -20.06 -16.18
N TYR A 1015 8.02 -19.88 -14.96
CA TYR A 1015 8.85 -19.39 -13.85
C TYR A 1015 9.81 -20.44 -13.27
N ASN A 1016 9.77 -21.69 -13.74
CA ASN A 1016 10.59 -22.80 -13.22
C ASN A 1016 11.54 -23.42 -14.24
N THR A 1017 11.35 -23.13 -15.53
CA THR A 1017 12.08 -23.75 -16.64
C THR A 1017 13.51 -23.22 -16.70
N VAL A 1018 14.39 -24.06 -17.25
CA VAL A 1018 15.73 -23.68 -17.71
C VAL A 1018 15.87 -23.85 -19.23
N ASP A 1019 14.78 -24.26 -19.91
CA ASP A 1019 14.71 -24.39 -21.37
C ASP A 1019 14.37 -23.03 -22.00
N LYS A 1020 15.41 -22.37 -22.52
CA LYS A 1020 15.33 -21.07 -23.19
C LYS A 1020 14.42 -21.09 -24.42
N LYS A 1021 14.53 -22.15 -25.24
CA LYS A 1021 13.78 -22.25 -26.50
C LYS A 1021 12.29 -22.39 -26.22
N TRP A 1022 11.93 -23.29 -25.30
CA TRP A 1022 10.53 -23.45 -24.91
C TRP A 1022 9.96 -22.15 -24.30
N ALA A 1023 10.73 -21.43 -23.49
CA ALA A 1023 10.27 -20.17 -22.90
C ALA A 1023 9.95 -19.11 -23.97
N VAL A 1024 10.82 -18.92 -24.96
CA VAL A 1024 10.58 -17.99 -26.09
C VAL A 1024 9.37 -18.44 -26.93
N ASP A 1025 9.29 -19.74 -27.25
CA ASP A 1025 8.17 -20.31 -28.01
C ASP A 1025 6.83 -20.12 -27.26
N PHE A 1026 6.83 -20.29 -25.93
CA PHE A 1026 5.65 -20.09 -25.10
C PHE A 1026 5.21 -18.63 -25.08
N LEU A 1027 6.14 -17.68 -24.86
CA LEU A 1027 5.83 -16.25 -24.86
C LEU A 1027 5.23 -15.81 -26.20
N SER A 1028 5.83 -16.25 -27.31
CA SER A 1028 5.37 -15.94 -28.67
C SER A 1028 4.00 -16.55 -28.98
N LYS A 1029 3.83 -17.87 -28.78
CA LYS A 1029 2.57 -18.57 -29.09
C LYS A 1029 1.39 -18.06 -28.26
N SER A 1030 1.63 -17.75 -26.99
CA SER A 1030 0.63 -17.21 -26.07
C SER A 1030 0.39 -15.71 -26.23
N ARG A 1031 1.11 -15.03 -27.15
CA ARG A 1031 1.04 -13.59 -27.40
C ARG A 1031 1.25 -12.75 -26.14
N ILE A 1032 2.16 -13.21 -25.27
CA ILE A 1032 2.52 -12.51 -24.05
C ILE A 1032 3.42 -11.34 -24.43
N LEU A 1033 3.04 -10.14 -23.99
CA LEU A 1033 3.82 -8.93 -24.24
C LEU A 1033 4.58 -8.47 -23.00
N TYR A 1034 4.02 -8.70 -21.81
CA TYR A 1034 4.62 -8.31 -20.55
C TYR A 1034 4.74 -9.51 -19.61
N VAL A 1035 5.87 -9.59 -18.91
CA VAL A 1035 6.12 -10.58 -17.85
C VAL A 1035 6.32 -9.85 -16.54
N TYR A 1036 5.59 -10.27 -15.52
CA TYR A 1036 5.55 -9.67 -14.19
C TYR A 1036 6.25 -10.59 -13.19
N GLU A 1037 7.05 -10.03 -12.28
CA GLU A 1037 7.69 -10.75 -11.17
C GLU A 1037 7.25 -10.17 -9.82
N THR A 1038 7.17 -11.04 -8.82
CA THR A 1038 6.89 -10.66 -7.42
C THR A 1038 8.01 -11.18 -6.51
N PRO A 1039 8.08 -10.74 -5.24
CA PRO A 1039 9.08 -11.26 -4.31
C PRO A 1039 8.94 -12.76 -4.05
N LEU A 1040 7.76 -13.33 -4.30
CA LEU A 1040 7.48 -14.75 -4.09
C LEU A 1040 7.91 -15.62 -5.28
N LYS A 1041 8.01 -15.04 -6.48
CA LYS A 1041 8.36 -15.78 -7.68
C LYS A 1041 9.03 -14.90 -8.73
N LYS A 1042 10.28 -15.27 -9.04
CA LYS A 1042 11.12 -14.72 -10.11
C LYS A 1042 11.40 -15.77 -11.18
N ILE A 1043 11.73 -15.34 -12.38
CA ILE A 1043 12.16 -16.14 -13.52
C ILE A 1043 13.54 -16.72 -13.20
N LYS A 1044 13.78 -17.99 -13.53
CA LYS A 1044 15.08 -18.64 -13.31
C LYS A 1044 16.10 -18.36 -14.41
N LEU A 1045 15.63 -18.17 -15.63
CA LEU A 1045 16.45 -17.83 -16.79
C LEU A 1045 16.88 -16.37 -16.73
N ASP A 1046 18.05 -16.06 -17.30
CA ASP A 1046 18.41 -14.66 -17.57
C ASP A 1046 17.37 -14.06 -18.53
N PRO A 1047 16.69 -12.96 -18.17
CA PRO A 1047 15.71 -12.32 -19.04
C PRO A 1047 16.23 -12.06 -20.47
N LYS A 1048 17.51 -11.73 -20.63
CA LYS A 1048 18.12 -11.49 -21.96
C LYS A 1048 18.12 -12.73 -22.84
N ASP A 1049 18.31 -13.91 -22.24
CA ASP A 1049 18.32 -15.20 -22.96
C ASP A 1049 16.95 -15.56 -23.56
N ILE A 1050 15.89 -14.95 -23.06
CA ILE A 1050 14.50 -15.18 -23.49
C ILE A 1050 13.85 -13.93 -24.08
N GLN A 1051 14.67 -13.01 -24.61
CA GLN A 1051 14.24 -11.80 -25.33
C GLN A 1051 13.36 -10.87 -24.48
N LEU A 1052 13.58 -10.84 -23.17
CA LEU A 1052 12.90 -9.96 -22.25
C LEU A 1052 13.76 -8.74 -21.94
N THR A 1053 13.19 -7.55 -22.14
CA THR A 1053 13.79 -6.28 -21.74
C THR A 1053 13.10 -5.76 -20.48
N LYS A 1054 13.87 -5.54 -19.41
CA LYS A 1054 13.33 -4.96 -18.16
C LYS A 1054 12.88 -3.53 -18.42
N ILE A 1055 11.62 -3.22 -18.14
CA ILE A 1055 11.01 -1.89 -18.31
C ILE A 1055 10.64 -1.23 -16.97
N PHE A 1056 10.62 -2.01 -15.89
CA PHE A 1056 10.41 -1.53 -14.52
C PHE A 1056 11.06 -2.49 -13.52
N ASP A 1057 11.61 -1.96 -12.44
CA ASP A 1057 12.09 -2.71 -11.28
C ASP A 1057 11.98 -1.80 -10.05
N SER A 1058 11.41 -2.30 -8.95
CA SER A 1058 11.39 -1.62 -7.65
C SER A 1058 12.04 -2.45 -6.54
N GLY A 1059 12.60 -3.61 -6.87
CA GLY A 1059 12.99 -4.65 -5.92
C GLY A 1059 11.82 -5.52 -5.45
N GLU A 1060 10.67 -4.91 -5.15
CA GLU A 1060 9.42 -5.64 -4.90
C GLU A 1060 8.88 -6.25 -6.21
N ILE A 1061 8.71 -5.42 -7.25
CA ILE A 1061 8.13 -5.81 -8.53
C ILE A 1061 9.14 -5.58 -9.65
N SER A 1062 9.20 -6.50 -10.61
CA SER A 1062 9.90 -6.28 -11.89
C SER A 1062 8.96 -6.58 -13.06
N ILE A 1063 9.02 -5.73 -14.09
CA ILE A 1063 8.24 -5.91 -15.32
C ILE A 1063 9.20 -5.95 -16.50
N TYR A 1064 8.98 -6.94 -17.37
CA TYR A 1064 9.71 -7.12 -18.61
C TYR A 1064 8.77 -7.02 -19.79
N LYS A 1065 9.28 -6.49 -20.89
CA LYS A 1065 8.64 -6.51 -22.20
C LYS A 1065 9.30 -7.58 -23.07
N PHE A 1066 8.48 -8.42 -23.70
CA PHE A 1066 8.92 -9.36 -24.72
C PHE A 1066 9.09 -8.64 -26.06
N ASN A 1067 10.24 -8.84 -26.69
CA ASN A 1067 10.65 -8.12 -27.92
C ASN A 1067 10.26 -8.84 -29.21
#